data_AF-A0AAP5D4R3-F1
#
_entry.id   AF-A0AAP5D4R3-F1
#
_cell.length_a   1.000
_cell.length_b   1.000
_cell.length_c   1.000
_cell.angle_alpha   90.00
_cell.angle_beta   90.00
_cell.angle_gamma   90.00
#
_symmetry.space_group_name_H-M   'P 1'
#
loop_
_entity.id
_entity.type
_entity.pdbx_description
1 polymer ?
#
loop_
_entity_poly.entity_id
_entity_poly.type
_entity_poly.pdbx_seq_one_letter_code
_entity_poly.pdbx_strand_id
1 'polypeptide(L)'
;MRRRIPRRQVLLLAVLAPAAAACGGKSVTGTGSASNPPAEPQVASVTVSPAVDTLVSIDDSVTFSTTLKDPAGNVISGGSVAWSSTEAAVATVSTDGTATARQNGTTRIVASISGKADTAVLVVEQRTVQVVMSPDSARVSTPGDTVRFSAAPQDANDHPVDGVTIEWSVSDTSVATVDSTGLATAKALGRVEVTAAAAGSGVSGTGVFRVASLGTPQIQSVSPSPIQEGQAVTITGQNFDPVAAGDSVRIDGMPAVVTSASSTSLQVTVPSYDCLPARSVAVRVATDGGASQANSDLEPAQAAVSLGVGRQAVLTDPASFCLQFGASAASERYIVGVQSLSSTVSSLTGVQITGEAADGIGAASIGRAPAARASVATRVVPRQTGGGSWVRPPSWLVAQRRAEMKIRAWERAHLDPHASIPALGGASSAPPARFSVSGSVAVDDTVALRVPDFSGDGCSKYTAVGAIVQVIGEKAIIVADTSNPANGFTQADYQSLSDQLDDQIFSTDEAYFGNPGDIDNNGHIVVLFTKAVNDEDLGVPGSYVLGFVFSGDLYPRVSATGFYCASSDEGEVYYGRVPDPDGTAGDSAVKSTRTQELSRAPQVMGHELTHLIQNGRRFAAGLGFMGSIVAEAQATLGEEVVGHAETGHMPYQNLGADVIFATTGADSVAWYLNKFTDLAEYFGFKNRTARVDGAPEQCGWWQSDPTPCASRSLWYGVGWSFLRWVSDQYGPSYPGGEQGLQQNLIADPGSGLQMVADVVGVPVANLMARWSAALYVDDRIPSPDPALTFPSWNLNDFEQHTVATANLEPTPETFGDWTTTADVRASSAAYVAVDGSGRPATAVRVRDASGNPLPSYMQVWVVRMW
;
A
#
# COMPACT_ATOMS: atom_id res chain seq x y z
N MET A 1 6.72 -0.76 51.12
CA MET A 1 5.77 -1.90 51.31
C MET A 1 4.56 -1.43 52.11
N ARG A 2 3.34 -1.92 51.78
CA ARG A 2 2.02 -1.56 52.37
C ARG A 2 1.63 -0.07 52.18
N ARG A 3 0.40 0.29 51.79
CA ARG A 3 -0.71 -0.40 51.10
C ARG A 3 -1.58 0.74 50.49
N ARG A 4 -2.03 0.64 49.23
CA ARG A 4 -3.03 1.58 48.64
C ARG A 4 -4.46 1.01 48.76
N ILE A 5 -5.45 1.88 48.52
CA ILE A 5 -6.87 1.62 48.17
C ILE A 5 -7.82 1.39 49.38
N PRO A 6 -9.08 1.91 49.40
CA PRO A 6 -9.80 2.70 48.36
C PRO A 6 -10.27 4.12 48.78
N ARG A 7 -10.38 5.02 47.79
CA ARG A 7 -11.52 5.97 47.72
C ARG A 7 -12.70 5.23 47.08
N ARG A 8 -13.92 5.38 47.62
CA ARG A 8 -15.16 4.99 46.91
C ARG A 8 -15.68 6.20 46.12
N GLN A 9 -16.11 5.96 44.89
CA GLN A 9 -16.94 6.90 44.13
C GLN A 9 -18.34 6.95 44.75
N VAL A 10 -18.94 8.13 44.79
CA VAL A 10 -20.41 8.29 44.77
C VAL A 10 -20.73 9.28 43.66
N LEU A 11 -21.60 8.83 42.76
CA LEU A 11 -22.16 9.59 41.64
C LEU A 11 -23.15 10.63 42.19
N LEU A 12 -23.17 11.86 41.66
CA LEU A 12 -24.37 12.71 41.72
C LEU A 12 -24.73 13.20 40.32
N LEU A 13 -25.96 12.94 39.93
CA LEU A 13 -26.57 13.39 38.66
C LEU A 13 -27.26 14.75 38.82
N ALA A 14 -27.59 15.35 37.69
CA ALA A 14 -28.16 16.69 37.56
C ALA A 14 -29.52 16.89 38.28
N VAL A 15 -29.77 18.14 38.66
CA VAL A 15 -31.07 18.64 39.16
C VAL A 15 -31.77 19.41 38.03
N LEU A 16 -33.08 19.18 37.88
CA LEU A 16 -33.98 19.90 36.95
C LEU A 16 -34.95 20.78 37.75
N ALA A 17 -35.45 21.84 37.09
CA ALA A 17 -36.11 22.99 37.73
C ALA A 17 -37.67 22.85 37.79
N PRO A 18 -38.49 23.92 37.95
CA PRO A 18 -39.40 24.04 39.09
C PRO A 18 -40.90 23.96 38.73
N ALA A 19 -41.78 24.01 39.74
CA ALA A 19 -43.24 24.03 39.58
C ALA A 19 -43.86 25.36 40.06
N ALA A 20 -44.87 25.84 39.33
CA ALA A 20 -45.64 27.06 39.63
C ALA A 20 -47.14 26.76 39.90
N ALA A 21 -47.87 27.73 40.44
CA ALA A 21 -49.20 27.56 41.05
C ALA A 21 -50.41 27.73 40.10
N ALA A 22 -51.59 27.23 40.49
CA ALA A 22 -52.88 27.98 40.46
C ALA A 22 -54.13 27.23 41.01
N CYS A 23 -54.93 27.97 41.80
CA CYS A 23 -56.41 28.01 41.95
C CYS A 23 -57.35 26.78 42.09
N GLY A 24 -58.28 26.89 43.06
CA GLY A 24 -59.58 26.17 43.09
C GLY A 24 -60.39 26.33 44.40
N GLY A 25 -61.52 27.06 44.38
CA GLY A 25 -62.52 27.13 45.49
C GLY A 25 -63.53 25.95 45.46
N LYS A 26 -64.53 25.82 46.35
CA LYS A 26 -65.28 26.78 47.20
C LYS A 26 -66.09 26.04 48.29
N SER A 27 -66.29 26.68 49.47
CA SER A 27 -67.58 26.90 50.22
C SER A 27 -68.56 25.72 50.53
N VAL A 28 -69.42 25.69 51.57
CA VAL A 28 -69.74 26.52 52.78
C VAL A 28 -70.66 25.63 53.68
N THR A 29 -70.63 25.62 55.02
CA THR A 29 -71.22 26.61 55.96
C THR A 29 -70.85 26.25 57.42
N GLY A 30 -70.91 27.20 58.36
CA GLY A 30 -70.98 26.95 59.81
C GLY A 30 -70.82 28.23 60.63
N THR A 31 -71.91 28.78 61.17
CA THR A 31 -71.94 30.12 61.79
C THR A 31 -71.56 30.14 63.27
N GLY A 32 -70.65 31.04 63.67
CA GLY A 32 -70.34 31.33 65.08
C GLY A 32 -69.57 32.65 65.26
N SER A 33 -69.99 33.44 66.25
CA SER A 33 -69.50 34.76 66.73
C SER A 33 -68.21 35.36 66.15
N ALA A 34 -68.31 36.61 65.69
CA ALA A 34 -67.17 37.43 65.30
C ALA A 34 -66.44 38.05 66.51
N SER A 35 -65.16 37.71 66.67
CA SER A 35 -64.18 38.52 67.38
C SER A 35 -63.22 39.14 66.36
N ASN A 36 -62.83 40.40 66.60
CA ASN A 36 -61.89 41.12 65.75
C ASN A 36 -60.53 40.37 65.70
N PRO A 37 -59.84 40.26 64.55
CA PRO A 37 -58.51 39.65 64.52
C PRO A 37 -57.53 40.45 65.41
N PRO A 38 -56.53 39.79 66.04
CA PRO A 38 -55.48 40.50 66.75
C PRO A 38 -54.77 41.48 65.81
N ALA A 39 -54.49 42.69 66.28
CA ALA A 39 -53.69 43.64 65.52
C ALA A 39 -52.28 43.08 65.33
N GLU A 40 -51.76 43.15 64.09
CA GLU A 40 -50.40 42.76 63.76
C GLU A 40 -49.39 43.59 64.60
N PRO A 41 -48.34 42.97 65.18
CA PRO A 41 -47.43 43.68 66.07
C PRO A 41 -46.64 44.76 65.31
N GLN A 42 -47.01 46.02 65.55
CA GLN A 42 -46.37 47.16 64.90
C GLN A 42 -44.90 47.26 65.31
N VAL A 43 -43.97 47.22 64.35
CA VAL A 43 -42.55 47.46 64.61
C VAL A 43 -42.30 48.96 64.83
N ALA A 44 -41.70 49.32 65.96
CA ALA A 44 -41.27 50.68 66.28
C ALA A 44 -39.79 50.93 65.98
N SER A 45 -38.92 49.94 66.23
CA SER A 45 -37.48 50.02 65.97
C SER A 45 -36.89 48.67 65.54
N VAL A 46 -35.86 48.74 64.68
CA VAL A 46 -34.90 47.67 64.39
C VAL A 46 -33.52 48.11 64.88
N THR A 47 -32.69 47.16 65.31
CA THR A 47 -31.28 47.41 65.67
C THR A 47 -30.40 46.28 65.14
N VAL A 48 -29.33 46.60 64.43
CA VAL A 48 -28.38 45.65 63.84
C VAL A 48 -27.21 45.38 64.80
N SER A 49 -26.78 44.13 64.90
CA SER A 49 -25.60 43.71 65.65
C SER A 49 -24.78 42.66 64.89
N PRO A 50 -23.44 42.79 64.81
CA PRO A 50 -22.63 43.90 65.34
C PRO A 50 -22.85 45.21 64.56
N ALA A 51 -22.53 46.35 65.19
CA ALA A 51 -22.69 47.67 64.55
C ALA A 51 -21.54 48.01 63.57
N VAL A 52 -20.38 47.38 63.75
CA VAL A 52 -19.21 47.48 62.87
C VAL A 52 -18.54 46.10 62.81
N ASP A 53 -18.09 45.67 61.63
CA ASP A 53 -17.19 44.51 61.48
C ASP A 53 -16.15 44.74 60.38
N THR A 54 -15.13 43.89 60.29
CA THR A 54 -14.02 43.99 59.32
C THR A 54 -13.57 42.61 58.83
N LEU A 55 -13.70 42.39 57.52
CA LEU A 55 -13.25 41.17 56.83
C LEU A 55 -11.86 41.41 56.23
N VAL A 56 -11.01 40.39 56.29
CA VAL A 56 -9.56 40.51 55.98
C VAL A 56 -9.12 39.71 54.76
N SER A 57 -10.05 39.04 54.08
CA SER A 57 -9.84 38.30 52.83
C SER A 57 -11.05 38.51 51.93
N ILE A 58 -10.88 38.37 50.61
CA ILE A 58 -12.01 38.27 49.69
C ILE A 58 -12.72 36.93 49.91
N ASP A 59 -14.05 36.91 49.73
CA ASP A 59 -14.96 35.80 50.03
C ASP A 59 -15.10 35.41 51.53
N ASP A 60 -14.40 36.08 52.46
CA ASP A 60 -14.75 36.02 53.88
C ASP A 60 -16.19 36.49 54.12
N SER A 61 -16.80 36.07 55.23
CA SER A 61 -18.18 36.46 55.56
C SER A 61 -18.45 36.64 57.05
N VAL A 62 -19.46 37.46 57.35
CA VAL A 62 -19.97 37.74 58.70
C VAL A 62 -21.51 37.82 58.66
N THR A 63 -22.18 37.26 59.67
CA THR A 63 -23.64 37.32 59.79
C THR A 63 -24.07 38.43 60.73
N PHE A 64 -24.80 39.40 60.19
CA PHE A 64 -25.48 40.44 60.97
C PHE A 64 -26.84 39.95 61.45
N SER A 65 -27.22 40.37 62.65
CA SER A 65 -28.49 39.99 63.31
C SER A 65 -29.31 41.23 63.67
N THR A 66 -30.63 41.10 63.76
CA THR A 66 -31.53 42.20 64.17
C THR A 66 -32.29 41.92 65.45
N THR A 67 -32.40 42.93 66.31
CA THR A 67 -33.43 42.99 67.36
C THR A 67 -34.55 43.92 66.93
N LEU A 68 -35.80 43.42 66.92
CA LEU A 68 -37.00 44.20 66.61
C LEU A 68 -37.75 44.54 67.90
N LYS A 69 -38.33 45.75 68.01
CA LYS A 69 -39.18 46.13 69.17
C LYS A 69 -40.47 46.83 68.77
N ASP A 70 -41.50 46.63 69.58
CA ASP A 70 -42.81 47.32 69.49
C ASP A 70 -42.76 48.73 70.14
N PRO A 71 -43.82 49.56 70.05
CA PRO A 71 -43.87 50.88 70.68
C PRO A 71 -43.80 50.88 72.22
N ALA A 72 -44.03 49.73 72.86
CA ALA A 72 -43.90 49.55 74.31
C ALA A 72 -42.49 49.05 74.72
N GLY A 73 -41.61 48.76 73.75
CA GLY A 73 -40.23 48.32 73.96
C GLY A 73 -40.05 46.80 74.04
N ASN A 74 -41.11 46.00 73.85
CA ASN A 74 -41.03 44.53 73.87
C ASN A 74 -40.39 44.01 72.58
N VAL A 75 -39.63 42.90 72.68
CA VAL A 75 -39.00 42.28 71.50
C VAL A 75 -40.04 41.54 70.66
N ILE A 76 -40.04 41.79 69.35
CA ILE A 76 -40.90 41.12 68.36
C ILE A 76 -40.14 39.94 67.74
N SER A 77 -40.73 38.75 67.75
CA SER A 77 -40.22 37.56 67.06
C SER A 77 -40.92 37.34 65.71
N GLY A 78 -40.18 36.84 64.71
CA GLY A 78 -40.74 36.38 63.43
C GLY A 78 -40.95 37.44 62.33
N GLY A 79 -40.40 38.66 62.47
CA GLY A 79 -40.46 39.68 61.41
C GLY A 79 -39.54 39.36 60.22
N SER A 80 -40.04 39.48 58.98
CA SER A 80 -39.22 39.36 57.77
C SER A 80 -38.46 40.66 57.52
N VAL A 81 -37.16 40.65 57.80
CA VAL A 81 -36.26 41.80 57.61
C VAL A 81 -35.67 41.75 56.20
N ALA A 82 -35.75 42.87 55.47
CA ALA A 82 -35.09 43.04 54.20
C ALA A 82 -33.66 43.60 54.41
N TRP A 83 -32.67 42.83 53.96
CA TRP A 83 -31.25 43.19 54.00
C TRP A 83 -30.77 43.77 52.68
N SER A 84 -29.87 44.74 52.74
CA SER A 84 -29.18 45.29 51.55
C SER A 84 -27.79 45.82 51.93
N SER A 85 -26.90 45.91 50.94
CA SER A 85 -25.58 46.54 51.05
C SER A 85 -25.60 47.82 50.24
N THR A 86 -25.07 48.94 50.76
CA THR A 86 -25.00 50.19 50.00
C THR A 86 -24.03 50.12 48.83
N GLU A 87 -22.97 49.33 48.97
CA GLU A 87 -21.96 49.08 47.94
C GLU A 87 -21.79 47.57 47.74
N ALA A 88 -22.61 46.99 46.86
CA ALA A 88 -22.61 45.54 46.58
C ALA A 88 -21.29 45.04 45.96
N ALA A 89 -20.51 45.92 45.34
CA ALA A 89 -19.17 45.62 44.83
C ALA A 89 -18.14 45.41 45.97
N VAL A 90 -18.32 46.07 47.12
CA VAL A 90 -17.47 45.89 48.31
C VAL A 90 -17.87 44.62 49.05
N ALA A 91 -19.16 44.45 49.34
CA ALA A 91 -19.70 43.22 49.92
C ALA A 91 -21.19 43.01 49.57
N THR A 92 -21.55 41.76 49.29
CA THR A 92 -22.94 41.32 49.06
C THR A 92 -23.57 40.80 50.35
N VAL A 93 -24.87 40.99 50.58
CA VAL A 93 -25.59 40.44 51.75
C VAL A 93 -26.79 39.60 51.33
N SER A 94 -26.97 38.43 51.96
CA SER A 94 -28.10 37.52 51.74
C SER A 94 -29.29 37.81 52.67
N THR A 95 -30.43 37.16 52.40
CA THR A 95 -31.71 37.40 53.10
C THR A 95 -31.72 37.02 54.58
N ASP A 96 -30.72 36.26 55.04
CA ASP A 96 -30.49 35.89 56.43
C ASP A 96 -29.61 36.89 57.21
N GLY A 97 -29.04 37.90 56.53
CA GLY A 97 -28.11 38.88 57.11
C GLY A 97 -26.63 38.52 56.96
N THR A 98 -26.29 37.43 56.27
CA THR A 98 -24.89 37.06 56.01
C THR A 98 -24.30 37.93 54.90
N ALA A 99 -23.26 38.70 55.22
CA ALA A 99 -22.53 39.55 54.30
C ALA A 99 -21.18 38.90 53.91
N THR A 100 -20.82 38.96 52.63
CA THR A 100 -19.62 38.35 52.04
C THR A 100 -18.78 39.40 51.33
N ALA A 101 -17.48 39.46 51.63
CA ALA A 101 -16.51 40.36 51.01
C ALA A 101 -16.34 40.06 49.51
N ARG A 102 -16.23 41.12 48.69
CA ARG A 102 -16.04 41.04 47.23
C ARG A 102 -14.92 41.95 46.72
N GLN A 103 -14.70 43.09 47.37
CA GLN A 103 -13.62 44.02 47.05
C GLN A 103 -13.26 44.85 48.29
N ASN A 104 -12.00 45.28 48.39
CA ASN A 104 -11.55 46.23 49.40
C ASN A 104 -12.39 47.53 49.40
N GLY A 105 -12.76 48.00 50.59
CA GLY A 105 -13.55 49.21 50.75
C GLY A 105 -14.35 49.23 52.05
N THR A 106 -15.39 50.07 52.09
CA THR A 106 -16.32 50.13 53.21
C THR A 106 -17.74 50.27 52.67
N THR A 107 -18.64 49.41 53.13
CA THR A 107 -20.08 49.45 52.82
C THR A 107 -20.90 49.56 54.10
N ARG A 108 -22.19 49.87 53.97
CA ARG A 108 -23.17 49.73 55.04
C ARG A 108 -24.10 48.58 54.75
N ILE A 109 -24.28 47.70 55.73
CA ILE A 109 -25.28 46.65 55.71
C ILE A 109 -26.54 47.19 56.40
N VAL A 110 -27.60 47.34 55.61
CA VAL A 110 -28.87 47.96 56.01
C VAL A 110 -29.90 46.87 56.25
N ALA A 111 -30.43 46.81 57.48
CA ALA A 111 -31.61 46.02 57.81
C ALA A 111 -32.84 46.93 57.79
N SER A 112 -33.90 46.53 57.10
CA SER A 112 -35.14 47.32 57.00
C SER A 112 -36.40 46.47 57.16
N ILE A 113 -37.40 47.01 57.87
CA ILE A 113 -38.70 46.38 58.09
C ILE A 113 -39.75 47.45 58.44
N SER A 114 -40.93 47.37 57.84
CA SER A 114 -42.10 48.25 58.14
C SER A 114 -41.78 49.76 58.21
N GLY A 115 -40.94 50.25 57.31
CA GLY A 115 -40.53 51.67 57.26
C GLY A 115 -39.53 52.10 58.34
N LYS A 116 -38.94 51.15 59.08
CA LYS A 116 -37.80 51.33 59.98
C LYS A 116 -36.56 50.72 59.36
N ALA A 117 -35.41 51.32 59.62
CA ALA A 117 -34.12 50.78 59.20
C ALA A 117 -33.04 51.10 60.23
N ASP A 118 -32.01 50.24 60.27
CA ASP A 118 -30.75 50.49 60.98
C ASP A 118 -29.58 49.93 60.15
N THR A 119 -28.36 50.42 60.40
CA THR A 119 -27.20 50.16 59.54
C THR A 119 -25.96 49.77 60.34
N ALA A 120 -25.36 48.63 60.00
CA ALA A 120 -24.00 48.30 60.40
C ALA A 120 -22.99 48.77 59.35
N VAL A 121 -21.75 49.06 59.77
CA VAL A 121 -20.62 49.34 58.86
C VAL A 121 -19.82 48.06 58.65
N LEU A 122 -19.56 47.69 57.41
CA LEU A 122 -18.69 46.57 57.06
C LEU A 122 -17.48 47.10 56.28
N VAL A 123 -16.30 46.89 56.84
CA VAL A 123 -15.02 47.17 56.17
C VAL A 123 -14.49 45.88 55.55
N VAL A 124 -13.95 45.98 54.34
CA VAL A 124 -13.17 44.91 53.71
C VAL A 124 -11.76 45.45 53.52
N GLU A 125 -10.81 44.87 54.25
CA GLU A 125 -9.40 45.26 54.28
C GLU A 125 -8.57 43.99 54.06
N GLN A 126 -8.47 43.54 52.81
CA GLN A 126 -7.72 42.34 52.42
C GLN A 126 -6.27 42.43 52.88
N ARG A 127 -5.80 41.39 53.58
CA ARG A 127 -4.44 41.30 54.13
C ARG A 127 -3.68 40.17 53.47
N THR A 128 -2.45 40.46 53.04
CA THR A 128 -1.50 39.43 52.61
C THR A 128 -1.24 38.44 53.75
N VAL A 129 -1.47 37.16 53.50
CA VAL A 129 -1.17 36.04 54.40
C VAL A 129 -0.03 35.17 53.85
N GLN A 130 0.13 35.11 52.52
CA GLN A 130 1.26 34.43 51.86
C GLN A 130 1.80 35.23 50.67
N VAL A 131 3.03 34.94 50.26
CA VAL A 131 3.64 35.45 49.03
C VAL A 131 4.15 34.24 48.23
N VAL A 132 3.55 33.97 47.08
CA VAL A 132 3.92 32.84 46.22
C VAL A 132 5.03 33.25 45.27
N MET A 133 6.14 32.51 45.27
CA MET A 133 7.30 32.72 44.40
C MET A 133 7.16 31.92 43.09
N SER A 134 7.57 32.51 41.96
CA SER A 134 7.71 31.79 40.70
C SER A 134 8.92 32.29 39.87
N PRO A 135 9.88 31.41 39.50
CA PRO A 135 10.01 30.03 39.97
C PRO A 135 10.35 29.98 41.47
N ASP A 136 10.08 28.86 42.13
CA ASP A 136 10.50 28.63 43.53
C ASP A 136 11.99 28.26 43.65
N SER A 137 12.62 27.89 42.54
CA SER A 137 14.03 27.56 42.47
C SER A 137 14.60 27.75 41.07
N ALA A 138 15.87 28.11 40.99
CA ALA A 138 16.60 28.28 39.74
C ALA A 138 18.08 27.97 39.89
N ARG A 139 18.72 27.56 38.80
CA ARG A 139 20.15 27.30 38.71
C ARG A 139 20.74 28.03 37.52
N VAL A 140 21.97 28.51 37.67
CA VAL A 140 22.83 28.95 36.57
C VAL A 140 24.26 28.41 36.74
N SER A 141 25.00 28.34 35.64
CA SER A 141 26.33 27.76 35.56
C SER A 141 27.44 28.79 35.73
N THR A 142 27.22 30.04 35.30
CA THR A 142 28.26 31.06 35.15
C THR A 142 27.96 32.32 35.98
N PRO A 143 28.96 32.90 36.66
CA PRO A 143 28.89 34.28 37.13
C PRO A 143 28.54 35.25 35.98
N GLY A 144 27.52 36.08 36.18
CA GLY A 144 26.95 36.96 35.16
C GLY A 144 25.58 36.50 34.62
N ASP A 145 25.26 35.20 34.72
CA ASP A 145 23.96 34.68 34.29
C ASP A 145 22.81 35.25 35.15
N THR A 146 21.62 35.41 34.56
CA THR A 146 20.46 36.05 35.22
C THR A 146 19.20 35.19 35.17
N VAL A 147 18.37 35.29 36.22
CA VAL A 147 17.04 34.65 36.31
C VAL A 147 16.06 35.65 36.90
N ARG A 148 14.87 35.79 36.30
CA ARG A 148 13.79 36.60 36.88
C ARG A 148 12.90 35.74 37.78
N PHE A 149 12.79 36.16 39.04
CA PHE A 149 11.78 35.73 39.98
C PHE A 149 10.59 36.69 39.95
N SER A 150 9.41 36.16 40.25
CA SER A 150 8.16 36.90 40.43
C SER A 150 7.52 36.49 41.76
N ALA A 151 6.73 37.38 42.35
CA ALA A 151 6.13 37.20 43.66
C ALA A 151 4.67 37.67 43.63
N ALA A 152 3.76 36.82 44.12
CA ALA A 152 2.32 37.10 44.17
C ALA A 152 1.82 37.09 45.63
N PRO A 153 1.58 38.26 46.23
CA PRO A 153 0.87 38.40 47.50
C PRO A 153 -0.56 37.88 47.41
N GLN A 154 -0.96 37.05 48.36
CA GLN A 154 -2.31 36.47 48.44
C GLN A 154 -2.85 36.55 49.87
N ASP A 155 -4.18 36.64 49.99
CA ASP A 155 -4.90 36.57 51.26
C ASP A 155 -5.12 35.12 51.74
N ALA A 156 -5.91 34.93 52.80
CA ALA A 156 -6.17 33.61 53.38
C ALA A 156 -6.98 32.66 52.47
N ASN A 157 -7.61 33.18 51.42
CA ASN A 157 -8.45 32.44 50.47
C ASN A 157 -7.80 32.37 49.07
N ASP A 158 -6.46 32.48 49.00
CA ASP A 158 -5.62 32.46 47.80
C ASP A 158 -5.89 33.61 46.78
N HIS A 159 -6.70 34.61 47.12
CA HIS A 159 -6.96 35.75 46.23
C HIS A 159 -5.79 36.74 46.23
N PRO A 160 -5.40 37.31 45.07
CA PRO A 160 -4.28 38.25 44.98
C PRO A 160 -4.56 39.55 45.75
N VAL A 161 -3.53 40.13 46.36
CA VAL A 161 -3.60 41.41 47.08
C VAL A 161 -2.88 42.50 46.29
N ASP A 162 -3.66 43.37 45.65
CA ASP A 162 -3.15 44.46 44.81
C ASP A 162 -2.47 45.58 45.61
N GLY A 163 -1.55 46.30 44.97
CA GLY A 163 -0.87 47.48 45.56
C GLY A 163 0.22 47.15 46.58
N VAL A 164 0.44 45.88 46.91
CA VAL A 164 1.50 45.44 47.81
C VAL A 164 2.88 45.65 47.17
N THR A 165 3.75 46.40 47.84
CA THR A 165 5.14 46.58 47.41
C THR A 165 5.98 45.38 47.81
N ILE A 166 6.77 44.83 46.87
CA ILE A 166 7.67 43.70 47.13
C ILE A 166 9.10 44.20 47.35
N GLU A 167 9.65 43.89 48.52
CA GLU A 167 11.05 44.08 48.84
C GLU A 167 11.82 42.79 48.56
N TRP A 168 12.71 42.85 47.55
CA TRP A 168 13.57 41.74 47.16
C TRP A 168 14.88 41.76 47.93
N SER A 169 15.29 40.61 48.45
CA SER A 169 16.58 40.42 49.11
C SER A 169 17.19 39.07 48.77
N VAL A 170 18.50 38.93 49.00
CA VAL A 170 19.26 37.70 48.75
C VAL A 170 20.14 37.39 49.94
N SER A 171 20.18 36.12 50.36
CA SER A 171 20.86 35.71 51.59
C SER A 171 22.38 35.94 51.62
N ASP A 172 23.03 36.01 50.44
CA ASP A 172 24.44 36.33 50.32
C ASP A 172 24.72 37.14 49.04
N THR A 173 25.04 38.42 49.21
CA THR A 173 25.31 39.36 48.10
C THR A 173 26.64 39.14 47.37
N SER A 174 27.50 38.24 47.87
CA SER A 174 28.76 37.84 47.23
C SER A 174 28.55 36.73 46.19
N VAL A 175 27.54 35.87 46.40
CA VAL A 175 27.17 34.78 45.49
C VAL A 175 26.23 35.27 44.37
N ALA A 176 25.27 36.14 44.69
CA ALA A 176 24.36 36.73 43.71
C ALA A 176 23.84 38.10 44.16
N THR A 177 23.18 38.84 43.25
CA THR A 177 22.33 40.00 43.59
C THR A 177 20.93 39.77 43.06
N VAL A 178 19.95 40.48 43.62
CA VAL A 178 18.59 40.60 43.06
C VAL A 178 18.23 42.08 42.98
N ASP A 179 17.59 42.51 41.88
CA ASP A 179 17.11 43.89 41.74
C ASP A 179 15.66 44.06 42.23
N SER A 180 15.18 45.32 42.24
CA SER A 180 13.81 45.67 42.63
C SER A 180 12.71 45.09 41.73
N THR A 181 13.07 44.46 40.60
CA THR A 181 12.14 43.80 39.67
C THR A 181 12.19 42.27 39.77
N GLY A 182 12.89 41.73 40.77
CA GLY A 182 13.09 40.29 40.95
C GLY A 182 14.13 39.67 40.01
N LEU A 183 14.93 40.46 39.29
CA LEU A 183 15.99 39.93 38.43
C LEU A 183 17.21 39.57 39.29
N ALA A 184 17.43 38.28 39.50
CA ALA A 184 18.62 37.74 40.15
C ALA A 184 19.78 37.65 39.13
N THR A 185 21.00 38.01 39.55
CA THR A 185 22.25 37.94 38.77
C THR A 185 23.30 37.19 39.57
N ALA A 186 23.91 36.16 38.98
CA ALA A 186 24.99 35.41 39.59
C ALA A 186 26.31 36.22 39.66
N LYS A 187 27.09 36.03 40.74
CA LYS A 187 28.39 36.68 40.96
C LYS A 187 29.52 35.71 41.29
N ALA A 188 29.23 34.65 42.03
CA ALA A 188 30.19 33.62 42.40
C ALA A 188 29.45 32.29 42.62
N LEU A 189 30.19 31.18 42.67
CA LEU A 189 29.59 29.87 42.96
C LEU A 189 29.02 29.82 44.40
N GLY A 190 27.83 29.26 44.58
CA GLY A 190 27.17 29.12 45.86
C GLY A 190 25.66 28.81 45.76
N ARG A 191 24.99 28.78 46.92
CA ARG A 191 23.52 28.71 47.03
C ARG A 191 23.07 29.91 47.84
N VAL A 192 22.10 30.66 47.32
CA VAL A 192 21.40 31.70 48.06
C VAL A 192 19.91 31.43 48.11
N GLU A 193 19.27 32.08 49.07
CA GLU A 193 17.83 32.20 49.16
C GLU A 193 17.45 33.62 48.72
N VAL A 194 16.62 33.71 47.68
CA VAL A 194 15.99 34.94 47.21
C VAL A 194 14.68 35.07 47.98
N THR A 195 14.50 36.18 48.68
CA THR A 195 13.31 36.44 49.50
C THR A 195 12.54 37.63 48.91
N ALA A 196 11.25 37.43 48.67
CA ALA A 196 10.29 38.46 48.33
C ALA A 196 9.43 38.75 49.56
N ALA A 197 9.63 39.88 50.22
CA ALA A 197 8.84 40.32 51.36
C ALA A 197 7.75 41.30 50.93
N ALA A 198 6.52 41.09 51.39
CA ALA A 198 5.45 42.07 51.25
C ALA A 198 5.67 43.19 52.28
N ALA A 199 6.08 44.38 51.80
CA ALA A 199 6.56 45.48 52.63
C ALA A 199 5.58 45.82 53.77
N GLY A 200 6.11 45.92 55.00
CA GLY A 200 5.34 46.26 56.21
C GLY A 200 4.42 45.16 56.77
N SER A 201 4.21 44.03 56.07
CA SER A 201 3.32 42.94 56.53
C SER A 201 4.00 41.89 57.40
N GLY A 202 5.32 41.72 57.27
CA GLY A 202 6.07 40.60 57.86
C GLY A 202 5.90 39.25 57.13
N VAL A 203 5.11 39.21 56.05
CA VAL A 203 4.93 38.03 55.19
C VAL A 203 5.95 38.02 54.07
N SER A 204 6.56 36.87 53.81
CA SER A 204 7.51 36.68 52.72
C SER A 204 7.39 35.31 52.06
N GLY A 205 7.76 35.27 50.78
CA GLY A 205 8.00 34.05 50.01
C GLY A 205 9.49 33.90 49.75
N THR A 206 10.00 32.67 49.74
CA THR A 206 11.40 32.41 49.44
C THR A 206 11.56 31.44 48.28
N GLY A 207 12.68 31.57 47.58
CA GLY A 207 13.07 30.71 46.47
C GLY A 207 14.58 30.54 46.40
N VAL A 208 15.03 29.45 45.78
CA VAL A 208 16.43 29.03 45.86
C VAL A 208 17.17 29.36 44.57
N PHE A 209 18.19 30.22 44.62
CA PHE A 209 19.05 30.49 43.48
C PHE A 209 20.42 29.84 43.69
N ARG A 210 20.83 28.97 42.76
CA ARG A 210 22.11 28.24 42.82
C ARG A 210 22.99 28.64 41.65
N VAL A 211 24.21 29.07 41.97
CA VAL A 211 25.28 29.29 41.00
C VAL A 211 26.27 28.15 41.19
N ALA A 212 26.24 27.16 40.30
CA ALA A 212 27.04 25.95 40.50
C ALA A 212 27.46 25.36 39.15
N SER A 213 28.76 25.36 38.88
CA SER A 213 29.34 24.62 37.77
C SER A 213 28.88 23.16 37.81
N LEU A 214 28.27 22.69 36.73
CA LEU A 214 28.10 21.25 36.51
C LEU A 214 29.49 20.61 36.40
N GLY A 215 29.67 19.46 37.04
CA GLY A 215 30.79 18.58 36.67
C GLY A 215 30.52 17.94 35.30
N THR A 216 31.52 17.31 34.70
CA THR A 216 31.32 16.52 33.48
C THR A 216 30.19 15.51 33.73
N PRO A 217 29.14 15.43 32.87
CA PRO A 217 28.09 14.43 33.00
C PRO A 217 28.72 13.02 32.97
N GLN A 218 28.18 12.07 33.72
CA GLN A 218 28.64 10.68 33.76
C GLN A 218 27.47 9.74 33.48
N ILE A 219 27.55 8.96 32.41
CA ILE A 219 26.53 7.95 32.09
C ILE A 219 26.89 6.65 32.82
N GLN A 220 25.96 6.12 33.61
CA GLN A 220 26.10 4.82 34.28
C GLN A 220 25.40 3.71 33.51
N SER A 221 24.20 3.99 32.95
CA SER A 221 23.46 3.04 32.13
C SER A 221 22.44 3.74 31.24
N VAL A 222 22.05 3.04 30.17
CA VAL A 222 20.89 3.35 29.33
C VAL A 222 19.92 2.18 29.46
N SER A 223 18.63 2.46 29.64
CA SER A 223 17.61 1.43 29.90
C SER A 223 16.30 1.73 29.18
N PRO A 224 15.63 0.75 28.55
CA PRO A 224 16.05 -0.65 28.37
C PRO A 224 17.34 -0.82 27.54
N SER A 225 17.88 -2.03 27.51
CA SER A 225 19.00 -2.43 26.65
C SER A 225 18.66 -3.80 26.02
N PRO A 226 18.68 -3.94 24.68
CA PRO A 226 18.92 -2.88 23.70
C PRO A 226 17.85 -1.77 23.77
N ILE A 227 18.21 -0.58 23.29
CA ILE A 227 17.26 0.51 23.03
C ILE A 227 16.62 0.31 21.65
N GLN A 228 15.39 0.79 21.45
CA GLN A 228 14.72 0.74 20.14
C GLN A 228 14.45 2.14 19.59
N GLU A 229 14.50 2.32 18.28
CA GLU A 229 14.11 3.57 17.62
C GLU A 229 12.69 4.03 18.00
N GLY A 230 12.50 5.33 18.21
CA GLY A 230 11.23 5.92 18.66
C GLY A 230 10.84 5.63 20.11
N GLN A 231 11.55 4.74 20.81
CA GLN A 231 11.27 4.37 22.20
C GLN A 231 11.64 5.49 23.18
N ALA A 232 10.91 5.59 24.30
CA ALA A 232 11.36 6.36 25.46
C ALA A 232 12.34 5.52 26.30
N VAL A 233 13.53 6.05 26.55
CA VAL A 233 14.63 5.40 27.28
C VAL A 233 15.09 6.28 28.45
N THR A 234 15.48 5.63 29.54
CA THR A 234 16.04 6.27 30.73
C THR A 234 17.57 6.18 30.70
N ILE A 235 18.25 7.32 30.66
CA ILE A 235 19.69 7.41 30.89
C ILE A 235 19.90 7.68 32.38
N THR A 236 20.60 6.79 33.08
CA THR A 236 20.95 6.96 34.51
C THR A 236 22.42 7.38 34.62
N GLY A 237 22.72 8.31 35.53
CA GLY A 237 24.03 8.93 35.59
C GLY A 237 24.26 9.88 36.76
N GLN A 238 25.16 10.85 36.56
CA GLN A 238 25.47 11.95 37.48
C GLN A 238 25.82 13.22 36.70
N ASN A 239 25.70 14.39 37.34
CA ASN A 239 26.00 15.71 36.78
C ASN A 239 25.25 16.05 35.47
N PHE A 240 24.06 15.49 35.29
CA PHE A 240 23.10 16.01 34.31
C PHE A 240 22.50 17.33 34.80
N ASP A 241 21.92 18.13 33.91
CA ASP A 241 21.13 19.26 34.36
C ASP A 241 19.79 18.77 34.96
N PRO A 242 19.25 19.40 36.01
CA PRO A 242 17.88 19.12 36.45
C PRO A 242 16.79 19.65 35.49
N VAL A 243 17.13 20.49 34.51
CA VAL A 243 16.22 21.08 33.53
C VAL A 243 16.56 20.54 32.14
N ALA A 244 15.60 19.88 31.49
CA ALA A 244 15.81 19.19 30.22
C ALA A 244 16.37 20.05 29.07
N ALA A 245 16.20 21.38 29.12
CA ALA A 245 16.78 22.31 28.15
C ALA A 245 18.29 22.53 28.32
N GLY A 246 18.88 22.15 29.47
CA GLY A 246 20.31 22.17 29.75
C GLY A 246 21.05 20.90 29.33
N ASP A 247 20.34 19.83 28.94
CA ASP A 247 20.91 18.58 28.47
C ASP A 247 20.76 18.43 26.95
N SER A 248 21.88 18.32 26.24
CA SER A 248 21.91 17.93 24.82
C SER A 248 22.27 16.44 24.72
N VAL A 249 21.28 15.59 24.46
CA VAL A 249 21.50 14.16 24.19
C VAL A 249 21.59 13.91 22.68
N ARG A 250 22.59 13.12 22.27
CA ARG A 250 22.71 12.56 20.93
C ARG A 250 22.88 11.05 21.02
N ILE A 251 22.14 10.32 20.19
CA ILE A 251 22.30 8.88 19.99
C ILE A 251 22.77 8.73 18.55
N ASP A 252 23.85 7.99 18.33
CA ASP A 252 24.46 7.80 16.99
C ASP A 252 24.69 9.13 16.22
N GLY A 253 25.07 10.18 16.95
CA GLY A 253 25.21 11.54 16.42
C GLY A 253 23.89 12.33 16.19
N MET A 254 22.76 11.65 16.03
CA MET A 254 21.42 12.24 15.87
C MET A 254 20.89 12.85 17.19
N PRO A 255 20.34 14.08 17.19
CA PRO A 255 19.73 14.69 18.37
C PRO A 255 18.53 13.88 18.89
N ALA A 256 18.54 13.56 20.18
CA ALA A 256 17.48 12.82 20.84
C ALA A 256 16.68 13.76 21.78
N VAL A 257 15.36 13.59 21.85
CA VAL A 257 14.48 14.55 22.57
C VAL A 257 14.48 14.25 24.06
N VAL A 258 15.00 15.17 24.89
CA VAL A 258 14.93 15.06 26.35
C VAL A 258 13.54 15.51 26.83
N THR A 259 12.77 14.58 27.39
CA THR A 259 11.38 14.79 27.82
C THR A 259 11.25 15.13 29.31
N SER A 260 12.20 14.69 30.13
CA SER A 260 12.37 15.13 31.53
C SER A 260 13.79 14.88 31.99
N ALA A 261 14.24 15.65 33.00
CA ALA A 261 15.60 15.62 33.49
C ALA A 261 15.65 15.72 35.03
N SER A 262 16.79 15.30 35.56
CA SER A 262 17.19 15.35 36.96
C SER A 262 18.71 15.11 37.00
N SER A 263 19.40 15.55 38.06
CA SER A 263 20.86 15.45 38.16
C SER A 263 21.45 14.03 38.03
N THR A 264 20.63 12.98 38.08
CA THR A 264 21.02 11.57 37.97
C THR A 264 20.21 10.75 36.96
N SER A 265 19.22 11.35 36.27
CA SER A 265 18.37 10.62 35.32
C SER A 265 17.75 11.55 34.26
N LEU A 266 17.86 11.15 32.99
CA LEU A 266 17.18 11.77 31.85
C LEU A 266 16.18 10.76 31.25
N GLN A 267 15.00 11.23 30.86
CA GLN A 267 14.10 10.51 29.95
C GLN A 267 14.24 11.07 28.55
N VAL A 268 14.51 10.20 27.58
CA VAL A 268 14.89 10.59 26.21
C VAL A 268 14.10 9.76 25.20
N THR A 269 13.59 10.37 24.13
CA THR A 269 13.05 9.63 22.98
C THR A 269 14.16 9.34 21.98
N VAL A 270 14.37 8.06 21.67
CA VAL A 270 15.37 7.59 20.70
C VAL A 270 14.98 8.06 19.29
N PRO A 271 15.91 8.64 18.50
CA PRO A 271 15.64 9.00 17.10
C PRO A 271 15.25 7.79 16.25
N SER A 272 14.53 8.03 15.16
CA SER A 272 14.34 7.04 14.08
C SER A 272 15.39 7.25 12.99
N TYR A 273 15.83 6.17 12.34
CA TYR A 273 16.84 6.22 11.26
C TYR A 273 16.27 5.60 9.98
N ASP A 274 16.74 6.06 8.82
CA ASP A 274 16.27 5.52 7.54
C ASP A 274 16.95 4.19 7.22
N CYS A 275 16.34 3.09 7.67
CA CYS A 275 16.74 1.71 7.36
C CYS A 275 18.20 1.37 7.72
N LEU A 276 18.67 1.79 8.91
CA LEU A 276 19.96 1.35 9.43
C LEU A 276 19.82 0.00 10.15
N PRO A 277 20.84 -0.86 10.16
CA PRO A 277 20.81 -2.14 10.86
C PRO A 277 20.88 -1.98 12.39
N ALA A 278 20.51 -3.05 13.10
CA ALA A 278 20.77 -3.20 14.53
C ALA A 278 22.29 -3.12 14.80
N ARG A 279 22.72 -2.19 15.65
CA ARG A 279 24.15 -1.83 15.80
C ARG A 279 24.45 -1.24 17.17
N SER A 280 25.72 -1.28 17.60
CA SER A 280 26.14 -0.61 18.84
C SER A 280 26.38 0.87 18.57
N VAL A 281 25.68 1.77 19.27
CA VAL A 281 25.73 3.22 19.04
C VAL A 281 26.27 3.98 20.24
N ALA A 282 26.91 5.12 19.97
CA ALA A 282 27.32 6.05 21.02
C ALA A 282 26.12 6.88 21.50
N VAL A 283 25.78 6.76 22.78
CA VAL A 283 24.86 7.65 23.50
C VAL A 283 25.70 8.71 24.20
N ARG A 284 25.64 9.95 23.71
CA ARG A 284 26.41 11.10 24.21
C ARG A 284 25.48 12.08 24.92
N VAL A 285 25.80 12.40 26.17
CA VAL A 285 25.13 13.45 26.96
C VAL A 285 26.09 14.62 27.11
N ALA A 286 25.61 15.84 26.84
CA ALA A 286 26.36 17.07 27.03
C ALA A 286 25.54 18.10 27.83
N THR A 287 26.22 18.81 28.70
CA THR A 287 25.70 19.92 29.52
C THR A 287 26.73 21.06 29.53
N ASP A 288 26.44 22.17 30.21
CA ASP A 288 27.45 23.23 30.47
C ASP A 288 28.71 22.71 31.18
N GLY A 289 28.62 21.59 31.92
CA GLY A 289 29.73 20.94 32.61
C GLY A 289 30.65 20.12 31.71
N GLY A 290 30.33 19.96 30.43
CA GLY A 290 31.08 19.16 29.46
C GLY A 290 30.23 18.03 28.89
N ALA A 291 30.87 16.93 28.45
CA ALA A 291 30.17 15.80 27.86
C ALA A 291 30.80 14.45 28.22
N SER A 292 29.99 13.41 28.19
CA SER A 292 30.42 12.00 28.21
C SER A 292 29.62 11.18 27.22
N GLN A 293 30.11 9.97 26.97
CA GLN A 293 29.46 9.00 26.10
C GLN A 293 29.54 7.59 26.72
N ALA A 294 28.54 6.77 26.41
CA ALA A 294 28.54 5.34 26.66
C ALA A 294 27.98 4.64 25.40
N ASN A 295 28.30 3.37 25.22
CA ASN A 295 27.72 2.59 24.13
C ASN A 295 26.41 1.94 24.58
N SER A 296 25.47 1.78 23.66
CA SER A 296 24.23 1.02 23.85
C SER A 296 23.89 0.36 22.53
N ASP A 297 23.37 -0.86 22.57
CA ASP A 297 22.91 -1.55 21.36
C ASP A 297 21.54 -0.99 20.96
N LEU A 298 21.40 -0.58 19.70
CA LEU A 298 20.20 0.01 19.11
C LEU A 298 19.58 -0.96 18.11
N GLU A 299 18.32 -1.31 18.36
CA GLU A 299 17.46 -2.08 17.46
C GLU A 299 16.59 -1.14 16.59
N PRO A 300 16.39 -1.44 15.30
CA PRO A 300 15.50 -0.68 14.43
C PRO A 300 14.04 -0.71 14.90
N ALA A 301 13.24 0.26 14.46
CA ALA A 301 11.79 0.23 14.69
C ALA A 301 11.10 -0.95 13.97
N GLN A 302 11.64 -1.34 12.82
CA GLN A 302 11.16 -2.45 12.01
C GLN A 302 11.77 -3.77 12.51
N ALA A 303 10.93 -4.79 12.71
CA ALA A 303 11.39 -6.11 13.10
C ALA A 303 12.22 -6.78 12.00
N ALA A 304 13.18 -7.63 12.41
CA ALA A 304 13.96 -8.43 11.47
C ALA A 304 13.07 -9.39 10.64
N VAL A 305 13.44 -9.57 9.38
CA VAL A 305 12.86 -10.53 8.43
C VAL A 305 12.97 -11.94 9.01
N SER A 306 11.86 -12.43 9.55
CA SER A 306 11.76 -13.76 10.15
C SER A 306 11.04 -14.71 9.19
N LEU A 307 11.75 -15.15 8.15
CA LEU A 307 11.25 -16.11 7.16
C LEU A 307 11.83 -17.50 7.41
N GLY A 308 10.94 -18.51 7.36
CA GLY A 308 11.34 -19.89 7.16
C GLY A 308 11.82 -20.10 5.72
N VAL A 309 12.61 -21.16 5.49
CA VAL A 309 13.04 -21.55 4.14
C VAL A 309 11.81 -21.72 3.24
N GLY A 310 11.88 -21.14 2.04
CA GLY A 310 10.82 -21.15 1.05
C GLY A 310 9.60 -20.29 1.37
N ARG A 311 9.65 -19.38 2.35
CA ARG A 311 8.59 -18.42 2.64
C ARG A 311 8.90 -17.04 2.05
N GLN A 312 7.84 -16.35 1.62
CA GLN A 312 7.87 -14.99 1.08
C GLN A 312 7.35 -13.96 2.09
N ALA A 313 7.91 -12.76 2.08
CA ALA A 313 7.25 -11.54 2.56
C ALA A 313 7.13 -10.53 1.40
N VAL A 314 6.09 -9.69 1.44
CA VAL A 314 5.85 -8.62 0.46
C VAL A 314 5.62 -7.31 1.21
N LEU A 315 6.26 -6.25 0.74
CA LEU A 315 6.21 -4.89 1.27
C LEU A 315 5.64 -4.01 0.17
N THR A 316 4.50 -3.37 0.44
CA THR A 316 3.72 -2.57 -0.53
C THR A 316 3.68 -1.08 -0.20
N ASP A 317 4.11 -0.68 1.00
CA ASP A 317 4.31 0.72 1.38
C ASP A 317 5.76 1.16 1.06
N PRO A 318 5.99 2.11 0.14
CA PRO A 318 7.33 2.55 -0.21
C PRO A 318 8.13 3.20 0.92
N ALA A 319 7.46 3.81 1.91
CA ALA A 319 8.15 4.32 3.10
C ALA A 319 8.78 3.18 3.91
N SER A 320 8.13 2.01 3.88
CA SER A 320 8.55 0.80 4.57
C SER A 320 9.48 -0.11 3.74
N PHE A 321 10.00 0.30 2.58
CA PHE A 321 10.93 -0.52 1.78
C PHE A 321 12.32 -0.62 2.42
N CYS A 322 12.39 -1.47 3.44
CA CYS A 322 13.54 -1.78 4.26
C CYS A 322 13.43 -3.22 4.74
N LEU A 323 14.47 -4.03 4.50
CA LEU A 323 14.56 -5.41 4.96
C LEU A 323 15.65 -5.50 6.02
N GLN A 324 15.24 -5.68 7.27
CA GLN A 324 16.14 -5.83 8.41
C GLN A 324 16.55 -7.29 8.58
N PHE A 325 17.84 -7.62 8.54
CA PHE A 325 18.35 -8.98 8.73
C PHE A 325 19.25 -9.02 9.97
N GLY A 326 18.70 -9.38 11.13
CA GLY A 326 19.48 -9.54 12.38
C GLY A 326 20.59 -10.59 12.26
N ALA A 327 21.72 -10.39 12.95
CA ALA A 327 22.97 -11.16 12.76
C ALA A 327 22.76 -12.70 12.84
N SER A 328 23.50 -13.46 12.03
CA SER A 328 23.33 -14.92 11.92
C SER A 328 24.63 -15.66 11.62
N ALA A 329 24.88 -16.74 12.37
CA ALA A 329 25.99 -17.65 12.11
C ALA A 329 25.72 -18.65 10.96
N ALA A 330 24.45 -18.79 10.54
CA ALA A 330 24.07 -19.70 9.47
C ALA A 330 24.57 -19.21 8.10
N SER A 331 24.69 -20.14 7.14
CA SER A 331 24.78 -19.81 5.72
C SER A 331 23.37 -19.62 5.20
N GLU A 332 23.03 -18.41 4.77
CA GLU A 332 21.68 -18.05 4.32
C GLU A 332 21.74 -17.44 2.92
N ARG A 333 20.64 -17.56 2.16
CA ARG A 333 20.43 -16.79 0.93
C ARG A 333 18.99 -16.29 0.87
N TYR A 334 18.81 -15.05 0.46
CA TYR A 334 17.51 -14.45 0.18
C TYR A 334 17.50 -13.92 -1.25
N ILE A 335 16.35 -14.04 -1.93
CA ILE A 335 16.09 -13.35 -3.19
C ILE A 335 15.18 -12.16 -2.86
N VAL A 336 15.64 -10.96 -3.19
CA VAL A 336 14.90 -9.71 -3.07
C VAL A 336 14.47 -9.28 -4.47
N GLY A 337 13.17 -9.16 -4.68
CA GLY A 337 12.58 -8.65 -5.91
C GLY A 337 12.07 -7.21 -5.72
N VAL A 338 12.40 -6.31 -6.64
CA VAL A 338 11.86 -4.94 -6.70
C VAL A 338 11.05 -4.80 -7.97
N GLN A 339 9.72 -4.71 -7.84
CA GLN A 339 8.77 -4.88 -8.94
C GLN A 339 7.92 -3.64 -9.18
N SER A 340 7.61 -3.35 -10.44
CA SER A 340 6.71 -2.25 -10.82
C SER A 340 5.33 -2.74 -11.21
N LEU A 341 4.30 -2.22 -10.54
CA LEU A 341 2.89 -2.42 -10.84
C LEU A 341 2.25 -1.26 -11.64
N SER A 342 3.06 -0.39 -12.25
CA SER A 342 2.56 0.78 -13.03
C SER A 342 1.82 0.38 -14.31
N SER A 343 0.50 0.61 -14.36
CA SER A 343 -0.29 0.45 -15.60
C SER A 343 0.15 1.37 -16.76
N THR A 344 0.99 2.37 -16.49
CA THR A 344 1.62 3.20 -17.53
C THR A 344 2.85 2.47 -18.08
N VAL A 345 2.73 1.88 -19.26
CA VAL A 345 3.77 0.97 -19.82
C VAL A 345 5.12 1.63 -20.15
N SER A 346 5.11 2.94 -20.40
CA SER A 346 6.33 3.73 -20.56
C SER A 346 7.04 4.04 -19.24
N SER A 347 6.42 3.72 -18.10
CA SER A 347 6.98 3.95 -16.76
C SER A 347 8.26 3.14 -16.59
N LEU A 348 9.34 3.84 -16.29
CA LEU A 348 10.66 3.31 -15.99
C LEU A 348 11.12 3.97 -14.69
N THR A 349 11.29 3.18 -13.64
CA THR A 349 11.62 3.69 -12.29
C THR A 349 13.05 3.31 -11.96
N GLY A 350 13.93 4.32 -11.88
CA GLY A 350 15.28 4.12 -11.37
C GLY A 350 15.23 3.77 -9.89
N VAL A 351 15.77 2.60 -9.52
CA VAL A 351 15.84 2.10 -8.15
C VAL A 351 17.29 1.91 -7.72
N GLN A 352 17.54 2.25 -6.46
CA GLN A 352 18.78 1.97 -5.76
C GLN A 352 18.47 0.98 -4.63
N ILE A 353 19.15 -0.16 -4.65
CA ILE A 353 19.09 -1.22 -3.65
C ILE A 353 20.42 -1.20 -2.92
N THR A 354 20.42 -0.86 -1.64
CA THR A 354 21.63 -0.68 -0.84
C THR A 354 21.60 -1.61 0.38
N GLY A 355 22.61 -2.47 0.48
CA GLY A 355 22.93 -3.18 1.71
C GLY A 355 23.82 -2.32 2.61
N GLU A 356 23.55 -2.33 3.91
CA GLU A 356 24.36 -1.65 4.94
C GLU A 356 24.48 -2.55 6.17
N ALA A 357 25.69 -2.77 6.66
CA ALA A 357 26.00 -3.66 7.76
C ALA A 357 26.38 -2.92 9.05
N ALA A 358 26.02 -3.53 10.18
CA ALA A 358 26.51 -3.11 11.48
C ALA A 358 28.05 -3.17 11.50
N ASP A 359 28.67 -2.10 11.98
CA ASP A 359 30.12 -1.84 12.03
C ASP A 359 30.82 -1.49 10.70
N GLY A 360 30.08 -1.06 9.67
CA GLY A 360 30.63 -0.43 8.45
C GLY A 360 31.34 0.93 8.63
N ILE A 361 31.34 1.50 9.85
CA ILE A 361 31.97 2.82 10.14
C ILE A 361 33.50 2.68 10.29
N GLY A 362 34.14 2.31 9.18
CA GLY A 362 35.58 2.04 9.07
C GLY A 362 36.27 2.64 7.84
N ALA A 363 35.56 3.40 7.00
CA ALA A 363 36.17 4.16 5.91
C ALA A 363 35.40 5.44 5.59
N ALA A 364 36.08 6.59 5.66
CA ALA A 364 35.61 7.79 4.96
C ALA A 364 35.57 7.52 3.45
N SER A 365 34.74 8.28 2.73
CA SER A 365 34.58 8.20 1.28
C SER A 365 35.92 8.19 0.52
N ILE A 366 36.30 7.03 -0.03
CA ILE A 366 37.31 6.92 -1.08
C ILE A 366 36.70 6.11 -2.22
N GLY A 367 36.61 6.71 -3.41
CA GLY A 367 36.02 6.08 -4.58
C GLY A 367 36.70 4.75 -4.89
N ARG A 368 35.97 3.64 -4.80
CA ARG A 368 36.49 2.30 -5.04
C ARG A 368 35.98 1.80 -6.39
N ALA A 369 36.90 1.47 -7.27
CA ALA A 369 36.61 0.89 -8.59
C ALA A 369 35.80 -0.42 -8.45
N PRO A 370 34.99 -0.79 -9.46
CA PRO A 370 34.13 -1.98 -9.39
C PRO A 370 34.94 -3.23 -9.05
N ALA A 371 34.50 -3.96 -8.02
CA ALA A 371 35.12 -5.21 -7.62
C ALA A 371 35.00 -6.23 -8.77
N ALA A 372 36.09 -6.93 -9.07
CA ALA A 372 36.06 -7.99 -10.07
C ALA A 372 35.13 -9.11 -9.62
N ARG A 373 34.24 -9.55 -10.53
CA ARG A 373 33.26 -10.62 -10.28
C ARG A 373 33.95 -11.88 -9.75
N ALA A 374 33.78 -12.17 -8.48
CA ALA A 374 34.19 -13.46 -7.90
C ALA A 374 33.15 -14.51 -8.30
N SER A 375 33.50 -15.37 -9.26
CA SER A 375 32.67 -16.51 -9.65
C SER A 375 32.64 -17.53 -8.51
N VAL A 376 31.61 -17.47 -7.66
CA VAL A 376 31.33 -18.52 -6.67
C VAL A 376 31.04 -19.81 -7.43
N ALA A 377 31.83 -20.85 -7.16
CA ALA A 377 31.71 -22.13 -7.84
C ALA A 377 30.43 -22.85 -7.41
N THR A 378 29.33 -22.65 -8.15
CA THR A 378 28.20 -23.57 -8.17
C THR A 378 28.72 -24.97 -8.46
N ARG A 379 28.24 -25.98 -7.73
CA ARG A 379 28.63 -27.39 -7.88
C ARG A 379 28.27 -27.87 -9.29
N VAL A 380 29.25 -27.85 -10.19
CA VAL A 380 29.07 -28.22 -11.61
C VAL A 380 28.74 -29.71 -11.69
N VAL A 381 27.45 -30.02 -11.85
CA VAL A 381 27.03 -31.25 -12.54
C VAL A 381 27.58 -31.14 -13.97
N PRO A 382 28.25 -32.18 -14.52
CA PRO A 382 28.88 -32.09 -15.83
C PRO A 382 27.82 -31.87 -16.92
N ARG A 383 27.66 -30.61 -17.30
CA ARG A 383 26.85 -30.13 -18.41
C ARG A 383 27.17 -30.96 -19.66
N GLN A 384 26.17 -31.58 -20.28
CA GLN A 384 26.39 -32.33 -21.51
C GLN A 384 26.98 -31.40 -22.58
N THR A 385 28.20 -31.69 -23.00
CA THR A 385 28.88 -31.03 -24.13
C THR A 385 28.42 -31.58 -25.49
N GLY A 386 27.16 -32.02 -25.56
CA GLY A 386 26.47 -32.45 -26.78
C GLY A 386 25.83 -31.25 -27.48
N GLY A 387 26.03 -31.14 -28.79
CA GLY A 387 25.53 -30.02 -29.59
C GLY A 387 24.03 -30.07 -29.85
N GLY A 388 23.20 -29.75 -28.86
CA GLY A 388 21.80 -29.38 -29.09
C GLY A 388 21.72 -27.99 -29.74
N SER A 389 20.91 -27.82 -30.79
CA SER A 389 20.59 -26.49 -31.32
C SER A 389 19.62 -25.80 -30.36
N TRP A 390 19.92 -24.56 -29.95
CA TRP A 390 18.99 -23.78 -29.13
C TRP A 390 18.19 -22.91 -30.10
N VAL A 391 16.94 -23.31 -30.29
CA VAL A 391 16.00 -22.69 -31.22
C VAL A 391 15.49 -21.42 -30.53
N ARG A 392 15.93 -20.24 -30.98
CA ARG A 392 15.13 -19.00 -30.78
C ARG A 392 13.73 -19.25 -31.35
N PRO A 393 12.66 -18.59 -30.87
CA PRO A 393 11.34 -18.77 -31.46
C PRO A 393 11.52 -18.47 -32.95
N PRO A 394 11.22 -19.45 -33.82
CA PRO A 394 11.71 -19.39 -35.19
C PRO A 394 11.14 -18.13 -35.85
N SER A 395 11.89 -17.53 -36.79
CA SER A 395 11.59 -16.17 -37.26
C SER A 395 10.17 -16.01 -37.80
N TRP A 396 9.57 -17.09 -38.31
CA TRP A 396 8.17 -17.17 -38.71
C TRP A 396 7.18 -16.98 -37.55
N LEU A 397 7.44 -17.54 -36.36
CA LEU A 397 6.55 -17.42 -35.20
C LEU A 397 6.61 -16.01 -34.59
N VAL A 398 7.81 -15.43 -34.49
CA VAL A 398 7.99 -14.03 -34.07
C VAL A 398 7.29 -13.06 -35.04
N ALA A 399 7.12 -13.47 -36.30
CA ALA A 399 6.50 -12.70 -37.35
C ALA A 399 4.97 -12.86 -37.40
N GLN A 400 4.45 -14.08 -37.16
CA GLN A 400 3.03 -14.39 -36.90
C GLN A 400 2.50 -13.53 -35.76
N ARG A 401 3.19 -13.60 -34.61
CA ARG A 401 2.80 -12.92 -33.37
C ARG A 401 2.77 -11.40 -33.44
N ARG A 402 3.54 -10.79 -34.35
CA ARG A 402 3.44 -9.35 -34.61
C ARG A 402 2.19 -8.99 -35.40
N ALA A 403 1.70 -9.91 -36.21
CA ALA A 403 0.53 -9.75 -37.05
C ALA A 403 -0.75 -9.94 -36.21
N GLU A 404 -0.83 -11.01 -35.41
CA GLU A 404 -1.86 -11.23 -34.37
C GLU A 404 -2.02 -10.00 -33.47
N MET A 405 -0.93 -9.50 -32.87
CA MET A 405 -0.97 -8.28 -32.05
C MET A 405 -1.55 -7.06 -32.77
N LYS A 406 -1.28 -6.91 -34.08
CA LYS A 406 -1.85 -5.80 -34.85
C LYS A 406 -3.35 -5.99 -35.06
N ILE A 407 -3.81 -7.21 -35.31
CA ILE A 407 -5.23 -7.56 -35.34
C ILE A 407 -5.86 -7.21 -33.98
N ARG A 408 -5.34 -7.72 -32.86
CA ARG A 408 -5.91 -7.45 -31.52
C ARG A 408 -5.84 -5.98 -31.10
N ALA A 409 -4.85 -5.22 -31.59
CA ALA A 409 -4.81 -3.77 -31.39
C ALA A 409 -5.84 -3.04 -32.25
N TRP A 410 -6.05 -3.48 -33.49
CA TRP A 410 -7.06 -2.92 -34.39
C TRP A 410 -8.48 -3.23 -33.89
N GLU A 411 -8.77 -4.46 -33.48
CA GLU A 411 -10.09 -4.90 -32.98
C GLU A 411 -10.52 -4.09 -31.77
N ARG A 412 -9.65 -3.89 -30.77
CA ARG A 412 -9.96 -3.06 -29.60
C ARG A 412 -10.12 -1.58 -29.93
N ALA A 413 -9.48 -1.08 -31.00
CA ALA A 413 -9.65 0.30 -31.42
C ALA A 413 -10.95 0.54 -32.22
N HIS A 414 -11.48 -0.47 -32.93
CA HIS A 414 -12.55 -0.30 -33.91
C HIS A 414 -13.82 -1.12 -33.64
N LEU A 415 -13.76 -2.19 -32.83
CA LEU A 415 -14.89 -3.08 -32.54
C LEU A 415 -15.35 -3.01 -31.07
N ASP A 416 -14.47 -2.75 -30.10
CA ASP A 416 -14.89 -2.57 -28.67
C ASP A 416 -16.02 -1.53 -28.48
N PRO A 417 -16.02 -0.37 -29.18
CA PRO A 417 -17.14 0.60 -29.09
C PRO A 417 -18.49 0.03 -29.54
N HIS A 418 -18.49 -1.12 -30.20
CA HIS A 418 -19.63 -1.80 -30.79
C HIS A 418 -20.00 -3.11 -30.08
N ALA A 419 -19.33 -3.49 -28.98
CA ALA A 419 -19.59 -4.73 -28.22
C ALA A 419 -21.02 -4.88 -27.65
N SER A 420 -21.84 -3.83 -27.74
CA SER A 420 -23.28 -3.84 -27.37
C SER A 420 -24.23 -3.99 -28.56
N ILE A 421 -23.71 -4.11 -29.80
CA ILE A 421 -24.53 -4.48 -30.96
C ILE A 421 -24.98 -5.93 -30.77
N PRO A 422 -26.30 -6.22 -30.78
CA PRO A 422 -26.76 -7.59 -30.62
C PRO A 422 -26.21 -8.49 -31.73
N ALA A 423 -25.86 -9.73 -31.36
CA ALA A 423 -25.72 -10.83 -32.31
C ALA A 423 -26.95 -10.92 -33.26
N LEU A 424 -26.80 -11.59 -34.39
CA LEU A 424 -27.79 -11.73 -35.49
C LEU A 424 -29.07 -12.50 -35.08
N GLY A 425 -29.77 -12.03 -34.06
CA GLY A 425 -30.88 -12.66 -33.35
C GLY A 425 -32.09 -11.73 -33.20
N GLY A 426 -32.43 -11.00 -34.26
CA GLY A 426 -33.61 -10.14 -34.33
C GLY A 426 -34.28 -10.24 -35.69
N ALA A 427 -35.48 -10.82 -35.74
CA ALA A 427 -36.21 -11.05 -36.98
C ALA A 427 -36.53 -9.72 -37.70
N SER A 428 -35.74 -9.39 -38.72
CA SER A 428 -36.03 -8.35 -39.70
C SER A 428 -36.12 -8.96 -41.10
N SER A 429 -36.99 -8.39 -41.93
CA SER A 429 -37.54 -9.05 -43.11
C SER A 429 -36.67 -8.92 -44.36
N ALA A 430 -36.46 -10.05 -45.04
CA ALA A 430 -35.83 -10.26 -46.35
C ALA A 430 -34.29 -10.16 -46.40
N PRO A 431 -33.59 -11.16 -46.98
CA PRO A 431 -32.13 -11.21 -46.98
C PRO A 431 -31.52 -10.43 -48.16
N PRO A 432 -30.49 -9.59 -47.97
CA PRO A 432 -29.42 -9.52 -48.95
C PRO A 432 -28.73 -10.89 -48.98
N ALA A 433 -28.12 -11.27 -50.11
CA ALA A 433 -27.46 -12.58 -50.24
C ALA A 433 -26.48 -12.80 -49.08
N ARG A 434 -26.78 -13.79 -48.22
CA ARG A 434 -25.94 -14.14 -47.08
C ARG A 434 -24.66 -14.77 -47.61
N PHE A 435 -23.52 -14.24 -47.19
CA PHE A 435 -22.20 -14.77 -47.51
C PHE A 435 -21.65 -15.67 -46.38
N SER A 436 -22.43 -15.91 -45.33
CA SER A 436 -22.15 -16.97 -44.39
C SER A 436 -22.22 -18.33 -45.08
N VAL A 437 -21.39 -19.29 -44.66
CA VAL A 437 -21.40 -20.64 -45.23
C VAL A 437 -22.67 -21.33 -44.75
N SER A 438 -23.51 -21.80 -45.68
CA SER A 438 -24.75 -22.46 -45.29
C SER A 438 -24.47 -23.84 -44.69
N GLY A 439 -25.10 -24.20 -43.58
CA GLY A 439 -25.07 -25.57 -43.04
C GLY A 439 -25.68 -26.64 -43.97
N SER A 440 -26.13 -26.26 -45.17
CA SER A 440 -26.56 -27.17 -46.23
C SER A 440 -25.59 -27.29 -47.40
N VAL A 441 -24.35 -26.79 -47.30
CA VAL A 441 -23.33 -27.02 -48.33
C VAL A 441 -22.93 -28.50 -48.41
N ALA A 442 -22.46 -28.92 -49.58
CA ALA A 442 -21.83 -30.21 -49.80
C ALA A 442 -20.34 -30.05 -50.13
N VAL A 443 -19.56 -31.13 -50.00
CA VAL A 443 -18.22 -31.21 -50.59
C VAL A 443 -18.31 -30.93 -52.11
N ASP A 444 -17.30 -30.27 -52.65
CA ASP A 444 -17.24 -29.70 -54.00
C ASP A 444 -18.11 -28.44 -54.26
N ASP A 445 -18.98 -28.00 -53.34
CA ASP A 445 -19.68 -26.71 -53.48
C ASP A 445 -18.68 -25.55 -53.41
N THR A 446 -18.98 -24.46 -54.12
CA THR A 446 -18.19 -23.22 -54.08
C THR A 446 -18.86 -22.16 -53.20
N VAL A 447 -18.14 -21.68 -52.20
CA VAL A 447 -18.53 -20.57 -51.30
C VAL A 447 -17.70 -19.32 -51.58
N ALA A 448 -18.15 -18.17 -51.09
CA ALA A 448 -17.46 -16.88 -51.26
C ALA A 448 -17.23 -16.21 -49.90
N LEU A 449 -15.97 -15.97 -49.59
CA LEU A 449 -15.46 -15.44 -48.32
C LEU A 449 -14.58 -14.19 -48.55
N ARG A 450 -14.18 -13.51 -47.48
CA ARG A 450 -13.43 -12.25 -47.48
C ARG A 450 -12.33 -12.31 -46.45
N VAL A 451 -11.09 -12.35 -46.91
CA VAL A 451 -9.93 -12.29 -46.02
C VAL A 451 -9.66 -10.82 -45.70
N PRO A 452 -9.80 -10.35 -44.45
CA PRO A 452 -9.59 -8.95 -44.10
C PRO A 452 -8.12 -8.55 -44.20
N ASP A 453 -7.87 -7.32 -44.66
CA ASP A 453 -6.54 -6.79 -44.95
C ASP A 453 -6.23 -5.60 -44.02
N PHE A 454 -5.35 -5.83 -43.05
CA PHE A 454 -5.02 -4.85 -42.01
C PHE A 454 -3.88 -3.90 -42.41
N SER A 455 -3.40 -3.94 -43.66
CA SER A 455 -2.58 -2.84 -44.19
C SER A 455 -3.41 -1.56 -44.42
N GLY A 456 -4.74 -1.68 -44.48
CA GLY A 456 -5.69 -0.58 -44.38
C GLY A 456 -6.57 -0.68 -43.13
N ASP A 457 -7.82 -0.24 -43.27
CA ASP A 457 -8.88 -0.47 -42.30
C ASP A 457 -9.46 -1.88 -42.51
N GLY A 458 -9.29 -2.76 -41.51
CA GLY A 458 -9.68 -4.17 -41.59
C GLY A 458 -11.18 -4.40 -41.79
N CYS A 459 -12.04 -3.41 -41.53
CA CYS A 459 -13.48 -3.49 -41.85
C CYS A 459 -13.84 -3.08 -43.29
N SER A 460 -12.97 -2.38 -44.03
CA SER A 460 -13.26 -1.91 -45.39
C SER A 460 -12.31 -2.41 -46.47
N LYS A 461 -11.13 -2.95 -46.09
CA LYS A 461 -10.16 -3.56 -46.99
C LYS A 461 -10.15 -5.08 -46.79
N TYR A 462 -10.34 -5.83 -47.87
CA TYR A 462 -10.34 -7.29 -47.87
C TYR A 462 -10.05 -7.87 -49.26
N THR A 463 -9.58 -9.12 -49.29
CA THR A 463 -9.45 -9.95 -50.49
C THR A 463 -10.66 -10.88 -50.60
N ALA A 464 -11.44 -10.75 -51.68
CA ALA A 464 -12.56 -11.65 -51.95
C ALA A 464 -12.07 -12.99 -52.50
N VAL A 465 -12.43 -14.08 -51.84
CA VAL A 465 -11.97 -15.45 -52.14
C VAL A 465 -13.15 -16.34 -52.54
N GLY A 466 -13.03 -17.02 -53.68
CA GLY A 466 -13.89 -18.14 -54.03
C GLY A 466 -13.24 -19.44 -53.59
N ALA A 467 -13.87 -20.18 -52.68
CA ALA A 467 -13.33 -21.40 -52.09
C ALA A 467 -14.24 -22.61 -52.33
N ILE A 468 -13.64 -23.79 -52.52
CA ILE A 468 -14.37 -25.06 -52.66
C ILE A 468 -14.38 -25.77 -51.30
N VAL A 469 -15.54 -26.26 -50.88
CA VAL A 469 -15.70 -27.11 -49.69
C VAL A 469 -14.92 -28.41 -49.89
N GLN A 470 -13.88 -28.60 -49.09
CA GLN A 470 -13.04 -29.80 -49.12
C GLN A 470 -13.60 -30.88 -48.19
N VAL A 471 -13.92 -30.50 -46.94
CA VAL A 471 -14.37 -31.43 -45.89
C VAL A 471 -15.45 -30.75 -45.06
N ILE A 472 -16.46 -31.53 -44.68
CA ILE A 472 -17.46 -31.16 -43.68
C ILE A 472 -17.25 -32.15 -42.53
N GLY A 473 -16.61 -31.67 -41.47
CA GLY A 473 -16.33 -32.40 -40.24
C GLY A 473 -17.51 -32.37 -39.26
N GLU A 474 -17.28 -32.78 -38.02
CA GLU A 474 -18.28 -32.63 -36.95
C GLU A 474 -18.41 -31.17 -36.49
N LYS A 475 -17.29 -30.48 -36.30
CA LYS A 475 -17.23 -29.11 -35.74
C LYS A 475 -16.81 -28.06 -36.77
N ALA A 476 -16.18 -28.45 -37.87
CA ALA A 476 -15.64 -27.52 -38.86
C ALA A 476 -16.02 -27.84 -40.31
N ILE A 477 -16.26 -26.80 -41.11
CA ILE A 477 -16.30 -26.87 -42.58
C ILE A 477 -14.97 -26.34 -43.11
N ILE A 478 -14.15 -27.22 -43.69
CA ILE A 478 -12.87 -26.85 -44.30
C ILE A 478 -13.09 -26.51 -45.77
N VAL A 479 -12.73 -25.28 -46.15
CA VAL A 479 -12.84 -24.76 -47.51
C VAL A 479 -11.46 -24.29 -48.02
N ALA A 480 -11.20 -24.50 -49.32
CA ALA A 480 -9.93 -24.15 -49.93
C ALA A 480 -10.12 -23.18 -51.10
N ASP A 481 -9.39 -22.08 -51.08
CA ASP A 481 -9.34 -21.08 -52.16
C ASP A 481 -9.01 -21.75 -53.51
N THR A 482 -9.89 -21.54 -54.49
CA THR A 482 -9.77 -22.05 -55.87
C THR A 482 -8.50 -21.59 -56.61
N SER A 483 -7.84 -20.56 -56.09
CA SER A 483 -6.64 -19.95 -56.65
C SER A 483 -5.35 -20.26 -55.87
N ASN A 484 -5.40 -21.22 -54.94
CA ASN A 484 -4.25 -21.78 -54.22
C ASN A 484 -3.22 -22.46 -55.16
N PRO A 485 -1.94 -22.60 -54.74
CA PRO A 485 -0.93 -23.33 -55.50
C PRO A 485 -1.29 -24.78 -55.82
N ALA A 486 -1.02 -25.21 -57.05
CA ALA A 486 -1.37 -26.56 -57.54
C ALA A 486 -0.62 -27.72 -56.85
N ASN A 487 0.41 -27.41 -56.06
CA ASN A 487 1.20 -28.32 -55.23
C ASN A 487 1.05 -28.04 -53.72
N GLY A 488 -0.06 -27.40 -53.33
CA GLY A 488 -0.47 -27.15 -51.95
C GLY A 488 -0.98 -28.41 -51.22
N PHE A 489 -1.96 -28.21 -50.35
CA PHE A 489 -2.65 -29.32 -49.68
C PHE A 489 -3.48 -30.16 -50.66
N THR A 490 -3.58 -31.44 -50.35
CA THR A 490 -4.39 -32.46 -51.03
C THR A 490 -5.65 -32.75 -50.22
N GLN A 491 -6.67 -33.38 -50.84
CA GLN A 491 -7.89 -33.79 -50.14
C GLN A 491 -7.63 -34.60 -48.86
N ALA A 492 -6.59 -35.45 -48.86
CA ALA A 492 -6.22 -36.24 -47.69
C ALA A 492 -5.58 -35.40 -46.56
N ASP A 493 -4.96 -34.27 -46.89
CA ASP A 493 -4.46 -33.32 -45.89
C ASP A 493 -5.62 -32.57 -45.24
N TYR A 494 -6.58 -32.09 -46.04
CA TYR A 494 -7.77 -31.44 -45.51
C TYR A 494 -8.58 -32.39 -44.61
N GLN A 495 -8.70 -33.67 -44.97
CA GLN A 495 -9.32 -34.67 -44.09
C GLN A 495 -8.51 -34.83 -42.80
N SER A 496 -7.20 -35.03 -42.87
CA SER A 496 -6.35 -35.18 -41.69
C SER A 496 -6.37 -33.97 -40.75
N LEU A 497 -6.53 -32.75 -41.30
CA LEU A 497 -6.66 -31.52 -40.53
C LEU A 497 -8.07 -31.38 -39.92
N SER A 498 -9.12 -31.84 -40.61
CA SER A 498 -10.48 -31.90 -40.06
C SER A 498 -10.56 -32.90 -38.92
N ASP A 499 -10.04 -34.12 -39.11
CA ASP A 499 -10.04 -35.18 -38.11
C ASP A 499 -9.33 -34.71 -36.83
N GLN A 500 -8.14 -34.10 -36.97
CA GLN A 500 -7.39 -33.56 -35.82
C GLN A 500 -8.10 -32.39 -35.14
N LEU A 501 -8.73 -31.51 -35.92
CA LEU A 501 -9.51 -30.39 -35.39
C LEU A 501 -10.73 -30.87 -34.61
N ASP A 502 -11.52 -31.79 -35.16
CA ASP A 502 -12.74 -32.32 -34.55
C ASP A 502 -12.43 -33.19 -33.31
N ASP A 503 -11.58 -34.22 -33.47
CA ASP A 503 -11.35 -35.24 -32.44
C ASP A 503 -10.58 -34.69 -31.23
N GLN A 504 -9.60 -33.80 -31.47
CA GLN A 504 -8.59 -33.44 -30.47
C GLN A 504 -8.60 -31.95 -30.12
N ILE A 505 -8.42 -31.05 -31.09
CA ILE A 505 -8.25 -29.62 -30.82
C ILE A 505 -9.55 -29.01 -30.28
N PHE A 506 -10.65 -29.11 -31.04
CA PHE A 506 -11.94 -28.53 -30.69
C PHE A 506 -12.52 -29.17 -29.44
N SER A 507 -12.43 -30.50 -29.32
CA SER A 507 -12.82 -31.24 -28.13
C SER A 507 -12.11 -30.73 -26.85
N THR A 508 -10.81 -30.45 -26.95
CA THR A 508 -10.01 -29.97 -25.81
C THR A 508 -10.31 -28.51 -25.46
N ASP A 509 -10.30 -27.61 -26.45
CA ASP A 509 -10.52 -26.18 -26.24
C ASP A 509 -11.98 -25.88 -25.84
N GLU A 510 -12.97 -26.58 -26.42
CA GLU A 510 -14.37 -26.45 -26.02
C GLU A 510 -14.58 -26.90 -24.56
N ALA A 511 -13.95 -28.00 -24.13
CA ALA A 511 -14.02 -28.45 -22.75
C ALA A 511 -13.34 -27.48 -21.77
N TYR A 512 -12.23 -26.86 -22.18
CA TYR A 512 -11.39 -26.06 -21.29
C TYR A 512 -11.76 -24.57 -21.25
N PHE A 513 -12.20 -23.99 -22.38
CA PHE A 513 -12.58 -22.57 -22.52
C PHE A 513 -14.07 -22.35 -22.83
N GLY A 514 -14.82 -23.39 -23.19
CA GLY A 514 -16.25 -23.33 -23.52
C GLY A 514 -16.54 -23.32 -25.02
N ASN A 515 -17.82 -23.42 -25.40
CA ASN A 515 -18.24 -23.41 -26.80
C ASN A 515 -18.13 -21.99 -27.43
N PRO A 516 -17.69 -21.85 -28.70
CA PRO A 516 -17.51 -20.53 -29.33
C PRO A 516 -18.81 -19.82 -29.71
N GLY A 517 -19.91 -20.55 -29.92
CA GLY A 517 -21.13 -20.04 -30.52
C GLY A 517 -21.46 -20.72 -31.84
N ASP A 518 -22.53 -20.22 -32.46
CA ASP A 518 -23.00 -20.57 -33.81
C ASP A 518 -23.79 -19.34 -34.32
N ILE A 519 -23.06 -18.31 -34.74
CA ILE A 519 -23.59 -16.97 -35.07
C ILE A 519 -24.39 -17.01 -36.37
N ASP A 520 -23.91 -17.75 -37.37
CA ASP A 520 -24.57 -17.85 -38.67
C ASP A 520 -25.61 -18.98 -38.76
N ASN A 521 -25.70 -19.81 -37.71
CA ASN A 521 -26.61 -20.95 -37.56
C ASN A 521 -26.33 -22.06 -38.60
N ASN A 522 -25.05 -22.24 -38.95
CA ASN A 522 -24.61 -23.32 -39.82
C ASN A 522 -24.24 -24.61 -39.03
N GLY A 523 -23.95 -24.50 -37.72
CA GLY A 523 -23.58 -25.60 -36.82
C GLY A 523 -22.09 -25.93 -36.74
N HIS A 524 -21.23 -25.18 -37.43
CA HIS A 524 -19.80 -25.41 -37.60
C HIS A 524 -19.00 -24.10 -37.65
N ILE A 525 -17.73 -24.14 -37.25
CA ILE A 525 -16.78 -23.08 -37.62
C ILE A 525 -16.33 -23.26 -39.09
N VAL A 526 -15.96 -22.18 -39.76
CA VAL A 526 -15.42 -22.22 -41.13
C VAL A 526 -13.91 -22.08 -41.09
N VAL A 527 -13.21 -23.00 -41.75
CA VAL A 527 -11.74 -22.98 -41.87
C VAL A 527 -11.38 -22.72 -43.34
N LEU A 528 -10.97 -21.49 -43.65
CA LEU A 528 -10.55 -21.09 -44.99
C LEU A 528 -9.04 -21.23 -45.16
N PHE A 529 -8.61 -22.21 -45.94
CA PHE A 529 -7.23 -22.31 -46.42
C PHE A 529 -7.03 -21.53 -47.72
N THR A 530 -6.29 -20.42 -47.65
CA THR A 530 -6.14 -19.46 -48.76
C THR A 530 -4.75 -18.87 -48.83
N LYS A 531 -4.26 -18.71 -50.06
CA LYS A 531 -3.06 -17.93 -50.35
C LYS A 531 -3.16 -16.44 -50.01
N ALA A 532 -4.35 -15.89 -49.75
CA ALA A 532 -4.43 -14.52 -49.25
C ALA A 532 -3.66 -14.39 -47.91
N VAL A 533 -3.68 -15.42 -47.05
CA VAL A 533 -2.84 -15.48 -45.84
C VAL A 533 -1.34 -15.62 -46.16
N ASN A 534 -0.99 -16.04 -47.38
CA ASN A 534 0.39 -16.08 -47.87
C ASN A 534 0.88 -14.72 -48.39
N ASP A 535 -0.01 -13.96 -49.05
CA ASP A 535 0.22 -12.60 -49.59
C ASP A 535 0.15 -11.49 -48.53
N GLU A 536 -0.64 -11.67 -47.47
CA GLU A 536 -0.84 -10.68 -46.40
C GLU A 536 0.37 -10.61 -45.44
N ASP A 537 1.09 -9.49 -45.45
CA ASP A 537 1.94 -9.07 -44.32
C ASP A 537 1.11 -8.39 -43.19
N LEU A 538 -0.22 -8.34 -43.34
CA LEU A 538 -1.18 -7.63 -42.51
C LEU A 538 -0.76 -6.17 -42.25
N GLY A 539 0.01 -5.56 -43.16
CA GLY A 539 0.63 -4.25 -43.02
C GLY A 539 1.65 -4.12 -41.90
N VAL A 540 2.40 -5.19 -41.60
CA VAL A 540 3.56 -5.19 -40.70
C VAL A 540 4.77 -5.68 -41.49
N PRO A 541 5.66 -4.79 -41.96
CA PRO A 541 6.79 -5.20 -42.81
C PRO A 541 7.66 -6.28 -42.18
N GLY A 542 7.75 -7.43 -42.85
CA GLY A 542 8.48 -8.60 -42.37
C GLY A 542 7.74 -9.40 -41.28
N SER A 543 6.42 -9.29 -41.19
CA SER A 543 5.56 -10.32 -40.59
C SER A 543 5.48 -11.55 -41.50
N TYR A 544 4.83 -12.61 -41.01
CA TYR A 544 4.62 -13.85 -41.74
C TYR A 544 3.47 -14.58 -41.05
N VAL A 545 2.32 -14.62 -41.71
CA VAL A 545 1.09 -15.12 -41.10
C VAL A 545 0.94 -16.61 -41.38
N LEU A 546 0.72 -17.41 -40.34
CA LEU A 546 0.34 -18.83 -40.45
C LEU A 546 -1.19 -19.02 -40.41
N GLY A 547 -1.87 -18.15 -39.70
CA GLY A 547 -3.32 -18.05 -39.69
C GLY A 547 -3.78 -16.92 -38.78
N PHE A 548 -5.08 -16.65 -38.74
CA PHE A 548 -5.68 -15.74 -37.76
C PHE A 548 -7.21 -15.90 -37.70
N VAL A 549 -7.84 -15.45 -36.62
CA VAL A 549 -9.29 -15.16 -36.58
C VAL A 549 -9.54 -13.66 -36.46
N PHE A 550 -10.60 -13.20 -37.12
CA PHE A 550 -11.02 -11.79 -37.11
C PHE A 550 -12.37 -11.65 -36.40
N SER A 551 -12.38 -10.96 -35.27
CA SER A 551 -13.59 -10.75 -34.46
C SER A 551 -14.65 -9.92 -35.17
N GLY A 552 -14.30 -9.21 -36.25
CA GLY A 552 -15.26 -8.49 -37.08
C GLY A 552 -16.21 -9.41 -37.84
N ASP A 553 -15.82 -10.67 -38.10
CA ASP A 553 -16.67 -11.67 -38.75
C ASP A 553 -17.89 -12.04 -37.89
N LEU A 554 -17.79 -11.86 -36.56
CA LEU A 554 -18.90 -12.07 -35.64
C LEU A 554 -20.02 -11.00 -35.79
N TYR A 555 -19.72 -9.87 -36.44
CA TYR A 555 -20.63 -8.72 -36.56
C TYR A 555 -21.34 -8.66 -37.93
N PRO A 556 -22.58 -8.15 -38.00
CA PRO A 556 -23.23 -7.87 -39.29
C PRO A 556 -22.44 -6.85 -40.12
N ARG A 557 -22.38 -7.02 -41.45
CA ARG A 557 -21.66 -6.06 -42.33
C ARG A 557 -22.20 -4.64 -42.26
N VAL A 558 -23.50 -4.49 -41.98
CA VAL A 558 -24.16 -3.21 -41.79
C VAL A 558 -25.16 -3.35 -40.64
N SER A 559 -25.01 -2.57 -39.58
CA SER A 559 -25.98 -2.55 -38.49
C SER A 559 -27.03 -1.44 -38.67
N ALA A 560 -28.18 -1.61 -38.02
CA ALA A 560 -29.18 -0.53 -37.90
C ALA A 560 -28.68 0.68 -37.08
N THR A 561 -27.56 0.53 -36.34
CA THR A 561 -26.91 1.60 -35.58
C THR A 561 -25.81 2.33 -36.36
N GLY A 562 -25.58 1.97 -37.63
CA GLY A 562 -24.59 2.62 -38.50
C GLY A 562 -23.18 2.04 -38.42
N PHE A 563 -22.99 0.90 -37.74
CA PHE A 563 -21.74 0.13 -37.84
C PHE A 563 -21.61 -0.47 -39.25
N TYR A 564 -20.39 -0.52 -39.75
CA TYR A 564 -20.07 -0.98 -41.10
C TYR A 564 -18.78 -1.79 -41.11
N CYS A 565 -18.86 -3.03 -41.56
CA CYS A 565 -17.72 -3.93 -41.74
C CYS A 565 -17.93 -4.78 -43.00
N ALA A 566 -17.52 -4.24 -44.16
CA ALA A 566 -17.69 -4.89 -45.46
C ALA A 566 -16.92 -6.22 -45.59
N SER A 567 -15.80 -6.34 -44.86
CA SER A 567 -14.96 -7.54 -44.79
C SER A 567 -15.57 -8.67 -43.99
N SER A 568 -16.48 -8.40 -43.04
CA SER A 568 -17.08 -9.43 -42.20
C SER A 568 -17.70 -10.54 -43.05
N ASP A 569 -17.46 -11.80 -42.71
CA ASP A 569 -18.13 -12.97 -43.28
C ASP A 569 -19.40 -13.41 -42.51
N GLU A 570 -19.72 -12.73 -41.40
CA GLU A 570 -20.96 -12.88 -40.61
C GLU A 570 -21.12 -14.25 -39.91
N GLY A 571 -20.00 -14.86 -39.48
CA GLY A 571 -19.93 -16.15 -38.76
C GLY A 571 -18.54 -16.43 -38.16
N GLU A 572 -18.33 -17.62 -37.60
CA GLU A 572 -17.09 -18.07 -36.96
C GLU A 572 -16.05 -18.54 -37.98
N VAL A 573 -15.11 -17.66 -38.38
CA VAL A 573 -14.11 -17.97 -39.44
C VAL A 573 -12.67 -17.96 -38.90
N TYR A 574 -11.92 -19.02 -39.23
CA TYR A 574 -10.46 -19.10 -39.12
C TYR A 574 -9.82 -19.07 -40.52
N TYR A 575 -8.86 -18.17 -40.72
CA TYR A 575 -8.10 -18.02 -41.96
C TYR A 575 -6.74 -18.71 -41.82
N GLY A 576 -6.46 -19.75 -42.60
CA GLY A 576 -5.22 -20.53 -42.55
C GLY A 576 -4.32 -20.37 -43.79
N ARG A 577 -3.00 -20.35 -43.55
CA ARG A 577 -1.96 -20.38 -44.60
C ARG A 577 -1.99 -21.69 -45.39
N VAL A 578 -1.65 -21.61 -46.67
CA VAL A 578 -1.43 -22.79 -47.53
C VAL A 578 0.06 -23.00 -47.85
N PRO A 579 0.47 -24.22 -48.24
CA PRO A 579 1.83 -24.45 -48.71
C PRO A 579 2.07 -23.70 -50.02
N ASP A 580 3.20 -23.00 -50.11
CA ASP A 580 3.68 -22.39 -51.35
C ASP A 580 5.14 -22.81 -51.61
N PRO A 581 5.37 -24.00 -52.19
CA PRO A 581 6.72 -24.51 -52.44
C PRO A 581 7.46 -23.70 -53.51
N ASP A 582 6.70 -23.11 -54.44
CA ASP A 582 7.23 -22.41 -55.61
C ASP A 582 7.44 -20.91 -55.37
N GLY A 583 6.82 -20.31 -54.35
CA GLY A 583 6.92 -18.88 -54.06
C GLY A 583 6.06 -18.06 -55.04
N THR A 584 4.84 -18.55 -55.26
CA THR A 584 3.88 -18.10 -56.29
C THR A 584 2.62 -17.46 -55.72
N ALA A 585 2.45 -17.50 -54.40
CA ALA A 585 1.22 -17.16 -53.68
C ALA A 585 1.48 -16.19 -52.51
N GLY A 586 2.69 -15.67 -52.39
CA GLY A 586 3.13 -14.73 -51.36
C GLY A 586 4.47 -14.10 -51.75
N ASP A 587 5.22 -13.56 -50.79
CA ASP A 587 6.62 -13.17 -51.04
C ASP A 587 7.41 -14.41 -51.51
N SER A 588 7.90 -14.34 -52.75
CA SER A 588 8.73 -15.36 -53.40
C SER A 588 9.98 -15.79 -52.61
N ALA A 589 10.42 -14.98 -51.63
CA ALA A 589 11.49 -15.32 -50.70
C ALA A 589 11.06 -16.31 -49.59
N VAL A 590 9.76 -16.50 -49.34
CA VAL A 590 9.22 -17.22 -48.16
C VAL A 590 8.41 -18.45 -48.56
N LYS A 591 9.09 -19.36 -49.26
CA LYS A 591 8.57 -20.68 -49.65
C LYS A 591 8.28 -21.55 -48.43
N SER A 592 7.20 -22.32 -48.49
CA SER A 592 6.90 -23.35 -47.49
C SER A 592 6.40 -24.65 -48.11
N THR A 593 6.80 -25.77 -47.51
CA THR A 593 6.44 -27.11 -48.00
C THR A 593 5.15 -27.61 -47.35
N ARG A 594 4.45 -28.51 -48.04
CA ARG A 594 3.27 -29.22 -47.50
C ARG A 594 3.52 -29.81 -46.10
N THR A 595 4.68 -30.45 -45.90
CA THR A 595 5.06 -31.03 -44.60
C THR A 595 5.27 -29.96 -43.52
N GLN A 596 5.77 -28.77 -43.87
CA GLN A 596 5.95 -27.68 -42.91
C GLN A 596 4.61 -27.14 -42.42
N GLU A 597 3.65 -26.88 -43.32
CA GLU A 597 2.36 -26.35 -42.89
C GLU A 597 1.50 -27.40 -42.17
N LEU A 598 1.54 -28.67 -42.59
CA LEU A 598 0.94 -29.77 -41.82
C LEU A 598 1.47 -29.85 -40.38
N SER A 599 2.76 -29.57 -40.16
CA SER A 599 3.36 -29.59 -38.82
C SER A 599 3.08 -28.36 -37.96
N ARG A 600 2.48 -27.30 -38.53
CA ARG A 600 2.24 -26.01 -37.86
C ARG A 600 0.76 -25.71 -37.67
N ALA A 601 -0.07 -26.07 -38.65
CA ALA A 601 -1.49 -25.78 -38.65
C ALA A 601 -2.21 -26.24 -37.36
N PRO A 602 -1.93 -27.42 -36.76
CA PRO A 602 -2.61 -27.84 -35.53
C PRO A 602 -2.35 -26.91 -34.34
N GLN A 603 -1.11 -26.44 -34.16
CA GLN A 603 -0.76 -25.50 -33.09
C GLN A 603 -1.49 -24.16 -33.25
N VAL A 604 -1.52 -23.65 -34.48
CA VAL A 604 -2.19 -22.38 -34.82
C VAL A 604 -3.71 -22.52 -34.71
N MET A 605 -4.27 -23.67 -35.07
CA MET A 605 -5.70 -23.96 -34.91
C MET A 605 -6.14 -23.91 -33.45
N GLY A 606 -5.42 -24.52 -32.51
CA GLY A 606 -5.76 -24.44 -31.07
C GLY A 606 -5.64 -23.02 -30.51
N HIS A 607 -4.59 -22.30 -30.92
CA HIS A 607 -4.42 -20.89 -30.55
C HIS A 607 -5.60 -20.02 -31.03
N GLU A 608 -5.93 -20.09 -32.32
CA GLU A 608 -6.96 -19.26 -32.94
C GLU A 608 -8.39 -19.71 -32.59
N LEU A 609 -8.63 -21.02 -32.37
CA LEU A 609 -9.90 -21.51 -31.84
C LEU A 609 -10.14 -20.97 -30.43
N THR A 610 -9.10 -20.90 -29.59
CA THR A 610 -9.23 -20.26 -28.27
C THR A 610 -9.67 -18.79 -28.41
N HIS A 611 -9.19 -18.06 -29.42
CA HIS A 611 -9.68 -16.72 -29.73
C HIS A 611 -11.14 -16.69 -30.23
N LEU A 612 -11.57 -17.61 -31.10
CA LEU A 612 -12.99 -17.74 -31.47
C LEU A 612 -13.86 -17.99 -30.23
N ILE A 613 -13.42 -18.84 -29.30
CA ILE A 613 -14.14 -19.12 -28.06
C ILE A 613 -14.21 -17.87 -27.16
N GLN A 614 -13.09 -17.17 -26.96
CA GLN A 614 -13.06 -15.91 -26.20
C GLN A 614 -14.03 -14.87 -26.77
N ASN A 615 -13.93 -14.63 -28.08
CA ASN A 615 -14.63 -13.53 -28.73
C ASN A 615 -16.11 -13.85 -28.95
N GLY A 616 -16.44 -15.06 -29.39
CA GLY A 616 -17.82 -15.50 -29.58
C GLY A 616 -18.62 -15.56 -28.28
N ARG A 617 -18.06 -16.12 -27.20
CA ARG A 617 -18.71 -16.13 -25.87
C ARG A 617 -18.93 -14.72 -25.31
N ARG A 618 -17.97 -13.80 -25.51
CA ARG A 618 -18.09 -12.41 -25.03
C ARG A 618 -19.05 -11.59 -25.88
N PHE A 619 -19.04 -11.77 -27.19
CA PHE A 619 -20.01 -11.18 -28.12
C PHE A 619 -21.44 -11.63 -27.79
N ALA A 620 -21.67 -12.93 -27.57
CA ALA A 620 -22.97 -13.46 -27.14
C ALA A 620 -23.43 -12.92 -25.76
N ALA A 621 -22.49 -12.57 -24.87
CA ALA A 621 -22.75 -11.95 -23.58
C ALA A 621 -22.86 -10.41 -23.61
N GLY A 622 -22.57 -9.75 -24.75
CA GLY A 622 -22.53 -8.28 -24.86
C GLY A 622 -21.36 -7.64 -24.11
N LEU A 623 -20.23 -8.34 -23.99
CA LEU A 623 -19.00 -7.91 -23.32
C LEU A 623 -17.95 -7.43 -24.35
N GLY A 624 -17.22 -6.37 -24.01
CA GLY A 624 -16.03 -5.94 -24.78
C GLY A 624 -14.88 -6.94 -24.69
N PHE A 625 -13.84 -6.79 -25.52
CA PHE A 625 -12.77 -7.77 -25.63
C PHE A 625 -11.97 -7.96 -24.33
N MET A 626 -11.38 -9.15 -24.18
CA MET A 626 -10.37 -9.37 -23.15
C MET A 626 -9.14 -8.48 -23.44
N GLY A 627 -8.51 -7.95 -22.39
CA GLY A 627 -7.25 -7.23 -22.55
C GLY A 627 -6.18 -8.18 -23.11
N SER A 628 -5.55 -7.84 -24.25
CA SER A 628 -4.78 -8.79 -25.07
C SER A 628 -3.82 -9.69 -24.32
N ILE A 629 -3.14 -9.23 -23.27
CA ILE A 629 -2.24 -10.10 -22.50
C ILE A 629 -2.95 -11.32 -21.93
N VAL A 630 -4.17 -11.17 -21.42
CA VAL A 630 -4.93 -12.30 -20.87
C VAL A 630 -5.51 -13.14 -22.03
N ALA A 631 -5.92 -12.52 -23.13
CA ALA A 631 -6.40 -13.22 -24.32
C ALA A 631 -5.32 -14.12 -24.95
N GLU A 632 -4.15 -13.54 -25.24
CA GLU A 632 -2.97 -14.18 -25.85
C GLU A 632 -2.32 -15.20 -24.91
N ALA A 633 -2.24 -14.89 -23.61
CA ALA A 633 -1.78 -15.85 -22.62
C ALA A 633 -2.71 -17.06 -22.51
N GLN A 634 -4.01 -16.85 -22.65
CA GLN A 634 -5.01 -17.92 -22.61
C GLN A 634 -5.03 -18.72 -23.93
N ALA A 635 -4.83 -18.09 -25.09
CA ALA A 635 -4.62 -18.79 -26.36
C ALA A 635 -3.32 -19.60 -26.39
N THR A 636 -2.23 -19.06 -25.82
CA THR A 636 -0.96 -19.80 -25.61
C THR A 636 -1.13 -20.94 -24.58
N LEU A 637 -2.08 -20.82 -23.65
CA LEU A 637 -2.48 -21.91 -22.75
C LEU A 637 -3.32 -22.96 -23.48
N GLY A 638 -4.11 -22.57 -24.49
CA GLY A 638 -4.77 -23.47 -25.46
C GLY A 638 -3.76 -24.39 -26.15
N GLU A 639 -2.68 -23.83 -26.70
CA GLU A 639 -1.56 -24.62 -27.24
C GLU A 639 -0.98 -25.62 -26.22
N GLU A 640 -0.96 -25.29 -24.93
CA GLU A 640 -0.50 -26.23 -23.90
C GLU A 640 -1.49 -27.36 -23.66
N VAL A 641 -2.78 -27.07 -23.51
CA VAL A 641 -3.78 -28.08 -23.14
C VAL A 641 -4.11 -29.01 -24.31
N VAL A 642 -4.13 -28.50 -25.55
CA VAL A 642 -4.22 -29.32 -26.76
C VAL A 642 -2.97 -30.19 -26.90
N GLY A 643 -1.77 -29.61 -26.69
CA GLY A 643 -0.52 -30.37 -26.67
C GLY A 643 -0.52 -31.50 -25.63
N HIS A 644 -1.02 -31.23 -24.42
CA HIS A 644 -1.19 -32.26 -23.38
C HIS A 644 -2.11 -33.39 -23.83
N ALA A 645 -3.22 -33.05 -24.47
CA ALA A 645 -4.19 -34.03 -24.93
C ALA A 645 -3.66 -34.88 -26.11
N GLU A 646 -2.90 -34.29 -27.05
CA GLU A 646 -2.18 -34.97 -28.14
C GLU A 646 -1.08 -35.94 -27.65
N THR A 647 -0.37 -35.57 -26.59
CA THR A 647 0.81 -36.31 -26.09
C THR A 647 0.53 -37.24 -24.91
N GLY A 648 -0.68 -37.16 -24.33
CA GLY A 648 -1.05 -37.90 -23.11
C GLY A 648 -0.44 -37.32 -21.82
N HIS A 649 0.03 -36.07 -21.86
CA HIS A 649 0.42 -35.31 -20.68
C HIS A 649 -0.79 -34.64 -20.01
N MET A 650 -0.61 -34.10 -18.81
CA MET A 650 -1.62 -33.38 -18.04
C MET A 650 -0.97 -32.26 -17.22
N PRO A 651 -1.72 -31.21 -16.83
CA PRO A 651 -1.31 -30.31 -15.75
C PRO A 651 -0.96 -31.07 -14.46
N TYR A 652 -0.24 -30.42 -13.55
CA TYR A 652 0.21 -30.95 -12.24
C TYR A 652 1.20 -32.14 -12.30
N GLN A 653 1.83 -32.41 -13.44
CA GLN A 653 2.80 -33.50 -13.61
C GLN A 653 4.27 -33.11 -13.33
N ASN A 654 4.55 -31.84 -13.05
CA ASN A 654 5.89 -31.25 -12.94
C ASN A 654 6.85 -31.62 -14.10
N LEU A 655 6.40 -31.33 -15.34
CA LEU A 655 7.08 -31.72 -16.58
C LEU A 655 8.37 -30.91 -16.80
N GLY A 656 9.41 -31.58 -17.31
CA GLY A 656 10.76 -31.02 -17.42
C GLY A 656 11.26 -30.82 -18.85
N ALA A 657 12.58 -30.68 -18.96
CA ALA A 657 13.31 -30.50 -20.21
C ALA A 657 13.11 -31.65 -21.21
N ASP A 658 12.79 -32.85 -20.73
CA ASP A 658 12.50 -34.03 -21.55
C ASP A 658 11.27 -33.84 -22.44
N VAL A 659 10.23 -33.17 -21.92
CA VAL A 659 9.03 -32.76 -22.68
C VAL A 659 9.29 -31.49 -23.48
N ILE A 660 9.91 -30.47 -22.87
CA ILE A 660 10.08 -29.14 -23.49
C ILE A 660 10.96 -29.20 -24.77
N PHE A 661 11.97 -30.07 -24.79
CA PHE A 661 12.92 -30.21 -25.91
C PHE A 661 12.71 -31.50 -26.73
N ALA A 662 11.55 -32.15 -26.63
CA ALA A 662 11.25 -33.31 -27.45
C ALA A 662 11.28 -32.97 -28.96
N THR A 663 12.01 -33.77 -29.73
CA THR A 663 12.33 -33.53 -31.16
C THR A 663 11.73 -34.57 -32.11
N THR A 664 10.95 -35.52 -31.58
CA THR A 664 10.35 -36.62 -32.34
C THR A 664 9.02 -37.03 -31.70
N GLY A 665 7.99 -37.34 -32.50
CA GLY A 665 6.67 -37.76 -32.02
C GLY A 665 5.61 -36.66 -32.14
N ALA A 666 4.43 -36.90 -31.55
CA ALA A 666 3.42 -35.85 -31.33
C ALA A 666 3.97 -34.76 -30.39
N ASP A 667 4.85 -35.17 -29.47
CA ASP A 667 5.66 -34.38 -28.53
C ASP A 667 6.61 -33.35 -29.18
N SER A 668 6.52 -33.14 -30.50
CA SER A 668 7.40 -32.23 -31.21
C SER A 668 7.34 -30.80 -30.65
N VAL A 669 8.51 -30.15 -30.67
CA VAL A 669 8.82 -28.72 -30.42
C VAL A 669 7.67 -27.69 -30.53
N ALA A 670 6.69 -27.88 -31.41
CA ALA A 670 5.53 -27.00 -31.63
C ALA A 670 4.82 -26.61 -30.30
N TRP A 671 4.18 -27.57 -29.62
CA TRP A 671 3.38 -27.31 -28.43
C TRP A 671 4.21 -26.81 -27.23
N TYR A 672 5.36 -27.46 -27.01
CA TYR A 672 6.34 -27.23 -25.94
C TYR A 672 7.07 -25.87 -25.98
N LEU A 673 8.01 -25.77 -26.91
CA LEU A 673 9.24 -25.00 -26.72
C LEU A 673 9.04 -23.48 -26.77
N ASN A 674 8.06 -23.02 -27.54
CA ASN A 674 7.95 -21.62 -27.93
C ASN A 674 7.76 -20.69 -26.71
N LYS A 675 6.81 -21.01 -25.83
CA LYS A 675 6.53 -20.25 -24.59
C LYS A 675 7.69 -20.21 -23.59
N PHE A 676 8.44 -21.32 -23.46
CA PHE A 676 9.66 -21.35 -22.67
C PHE A 676 10.79 -20.51 -23.27
N THR A 677 10.86 -20.43 -24.59
CA THR A 677 11.85 -19.61 -25.28
C THR A 677 11.52 -18.12 -25.16
N ASP A 678 10.25 -17.74 -25.21
CA ASP A 678 9.80 -16.37 -24.93
C ASP A 678 10.09 -15.95 -23.48
N LEU A 679 9.90 -16.87 -22.52
CA LEU A 679 10.24 -16.66 -21.11
C LEU A 679 11.75 -16.45 -20.92
N ALA A 680 12.59 -17.22 -21.61
CA ALA A 680 14.03 -16.97 -21.67
C ALA A 680 14.38 -15.61 -22.30
N GLU A 681 13.64 -15.15 -23.32
CA GLU A 681 13.83 -13.80 -23.87
C GLU A 681 13.44 -12.70 -22.87
N TYR A 682 12.42 -12.89 -22.01
CA TYR A 682 12.15 -12.01 -20.86
C TYR A 682 13.27 -11.99 -19.82
N PHE A 683 13.87 -13.16 -19.53
CA PHE A 683 15.08 -13.25 -18.71
C PHE A 683 16.31 -12.60 -19.37
N GLY A 684 16.20 -12.14 -20.62
CA GLY A 684 17.24 -11.40 -21.32
C GLY A 684 18.01 -12.21 -22.36
N PHE A 685 17.49 -13.36 -22.81
CA PHE A 685 18.15 -14.12 -23.86
C PHE A 685 18.25 -13.31 -25.17
N LYS A 686 19.50 -13.00 -25.56
CA LYS A 686 19.81 -12.38 -26.86
C LYS A 686 20.43 -13.38 -27.82
N ASN A 687 21.36 -14.19 -27.30
CA ASN A 687 21.98 -15.34 -27.96
C ASN A 687 22.80 -16.14 -26.91
N ARG A 688 23.48 -17.21 -27.36
CA ARG A 688 24.29 -18.11 -26.53
C ARG A 688 25.43 -17.46 -25.74
N THR A 689 25.85 -16.25 -26.09
CA THR A 689 27.02 -15.57 -25.51
C THR A 689 26.73 -14.16 -24.98
N ALA A 690 25.50 -13.67 -25.14
CA ALA A 690 25.10 -12.34 -24.68
C ALA A 690 23.68 -12.37 -24.08
N ARG A 691 23.50 -11.59 -23.01
CA ARG A 691 22.18 -11.14 -22.55
C ARG A 691 21.79 -9.82 -23.23
N VAL A 692 20.55 -9.43 -23.05
CA VAL A 692 20.04 -8.08 -23.25
C VAL A 692 20.45 -7.22 -22.05
N ASP A 693 20.89 -5.99 -22.30
CA ASP A 693 21.23 -5.05 -21.23
C ASP A 693 19.96 -4.55 -20.53
N GLY A 694 19.94 -4.59 -19.19
CA GLY A 694 18.78 -4.23 -18.37
C GLY A 694 17.65 -5.27 -18.37
N ALA A 695 17.95 -6.54 -18.64
CA ALA A 695 16.98 -7.62 -18.53
C ALA A 695 17.23 -8.49 -17.28
N PRO A 696 16.18 -8.89 -16.53
CA PRO A 696 14.75 -8.72 -16.83
C PRO A 696 14.15 -7.34 -16.47
N GLU A 697 14.90 -6.45 -15.79
CA GLU A 697 14.41 -5.25 -15.11
C GLU A 697 13.58 -4.31 -15.99
N GLN A 698 14.02 -4.11 -17.24
CA GLN A 698 13.41 -3.23 -18.22
C GLN A 698 12.47 -3.97 -19.19
N CYS A 699 12.35 -5.28 -19.06
CA CYS A 699 11.62 -6.15 -19.97
C CYS A 699 10.14 -6.29 -19.58
N GLY A 700 9.48 -5.14 -19.46
CA GLY A 700 8.05 -5.06 -19.25
C GLY A 700 7.27 -5.80 -20.33
N TRP A 701 6.25 -6.53 -19.92
CA TRP A 701 5.40 -7.35 -20.78
C TRP A 701 3.97 -6.80 -20.89
N TRP A 702 3.66 -5.62 -20.32
CA TRP A 702 2.32 -5.04 -20.37
C TRP A 702 1.86 -4.46 -21.73
N GLN A 703 2.76 -4.14 -22.66
CA GLN A 703 2.42 -3.71 -24.04
C GLN A 703 3.51 -4.13 -25.05
N SER A 704 3.29 -3.84 -26.33
CA SER A 704 4.05 -4.35 -27.48
C SER A 704 5.24 -3.49 -27.96
N ASP A 705 5.53 -2.35 -27.31
CA ASP A 705 6.69 -1.52 -27.66
C ASP A 705 7.01 -0.46 -26.57
N PRO A 706 8.27 0.02 -26.43
CA PRO A 706 9.53 -0.69 -26.65
C PRO A 706 10.14 -1.14 -25.31
N THR A 707 10.59 -2.40 -25.27
CA THR A 707 11.47 -2.91 -24.20
C THR A 707 12.77 -3.41 -24.82
N PRO A 708 13.89 -3.53 -24.05
CA PRO A 708 15.14 -3.95 -24.65
C PRO A 708 15.18 -5.46 -24.97
N CYS A 709 14.26 -6.26 -24.41
CA CYS A 709 14.19 -7.70 -24.65
C CYS A 709 13.83 -8.06 -26.10
N ALA A 710 14.42 -9.15 -26.60
CA ALA A 710 14.75 -9.30 -28.01
C ALA A 710 13.68 -10.00 -28.89
N SER A 711 12.42 -9.95 -28.50
CA SER A 711 11.26 -10.04 -29.40
C SER A 711 10.17 -9.05 -28.95
N ARG A 712 9.40 -8.52 -29.91
CA ARG A 712 8.51 -7.36 -29.69
C ARG A 712 7.20 -7.71 -28.95
N SER A 713 7.07 -8.93 -28.42
CA SER A 713 5.95 -9.30 -27.57
C SER A 713 6.34 -10.37 -26.57
N LEU A 714 6.20 -10.03 -25.30
CA LEU A 714 6.32 -10.96 -24.18
C LEU A 714 4.94 -11.51 -23.76
N TRP A 715 3.85 -11.14 -24.45
CA TRP A 715 2.47 -11.51 -24.08
C TRP A 715 2.23 -13.03 -24.12
N TYR A 716 2.97 -13.74 -24.97
CA TYR A 716 2.98 -15.19 -25.12
C TYR A 716 3.62 -15.85 -23.89
N GLY A 717 4.89 -16.29 -23.93
CA GLY A 717 5.47 -17.04 -22.80
C GLY A 717 5.43 -16.38 -21.42
N VAL A 718 5.52 -15.04 -21.29
CA VAL A 718 5.44 -14.41 -19.97
C VAL A 718 4.00 -14.41 -19.47
N GLY A 719 3.04 -13.99 -20.31
CA GLY A 719 1.61 -14.02 -19.98
C GLY A 719 1.10 -15.45 -19.75
N TRP A 720 1.48 -16.40 -20.60
CA TRP A 720 1.27 -17.83 -20.44
C TRP A 720 1.79 -18.31 -19.09
N SER A 721 3.04 -18.02 -18.73
CA SER A 721 3.61 -18.48 -17.45
C SER A 721 2.82 -17.91 -16.26
N PHE A 722 2.30 -16.69 -16.37
CA PHE A 722 1.43 -16.10 -15.36
C PHE A 722 0.08 -16.82 -15.28
N LEU A 723 -0.61 -17.08 -16.39
CA LEU A 723 -1.90 -17.79 -16.37
C LEU A 723 -1.77 -19.29 -16.04
N ARG A 724 -0.69 -19.96 -16.44
CA ARG A 724 -0.37 -21.34 -16.05
C ARG A 724 -0.10 -21.43 -14.55
N TRP A 725 0.65 -20.48 -13.98
CA TRP A 725 0.81 -20.35 -12.52
C TRP A 725 -0.53 -20.07 -11.82
N VAL A 726 -1.35 -19.14 -12.31
CA VAL A 726 -2.69 -18.90 -11.74
C VAL A 726 -3.56 -20.16 -11.80
N SER A 727 -3.53 -20.89 -12.92
CA SER A 727 -4.24 -22.16 -13.08
C SER A 727 -3.75 -23.19 -12.06
N ASP A 728 -2.44 -23.39 -11.93
CA ASP A 728 -1.85 -24.32 -10.96
C ASP A 728 -2.24 -24.00 -9.51
N GLN A 729 -2.23 -22.71 -9.14
CA GLN A 729 -2.40 -22.29 -7.75
C GLN A 729 -3.85 -22.22 -7.29
N TYR A 730 -4.77 -21.85 -8.18
CA TYR A 730 -6.17 -21.61 -7.82
C TYR A 730 -7.11 -22.65 -8.44
N GLY A 731 -6.81 -23.15 -9.65
CA GLY A 731 -7.60 -24.12 -10.41
C GLY A 731 -8.03 -25.38 -9.64
N PRO A 732 -7.17 -26.06 -8.87
CA PRO A 732 -7.55 -27.28 -8.13
C PRO A 732 -8.64 -27.05 -7.08
N SER A 733 -8.77 -25.82 -6.59
CA SER A 733 -9.75 -25.42 -5.58
C SER A 733 -10.95 -24.63 -6.16
N TYR A 734 -10.88 -24.26 -7.44
CA TYR A 734 -11.85 -23.39 -8.08
C TYR A 734 -13.14 -24.16 -8.44
N PRO A 735 -14.34 -23.54 -8.36
CA PRO A 735 -15.59 -24.18 -8.80
C PRO A 735 -15.55 -24.54 -10.30
N GLY A 736 -15.67 -25.83 -10.62
CA GLY A 736 -15.45 -26.34 -11.99
C GLY A 736 -13.99 -26.62 -12.32
N GLY A 737 -13.09 -26.58 -11.34
CA GLY A 737 -11.67 -26.81 -11.50
C GLY A 737 -10.98 -25.73 -12.34
N GLU A 738 -9.85 -26.11 -12.94
CA GLU A 738 -9.07 -25.26 -13.82
C GLU A 738 -9.86 -24.79 -15.06
N GLN A 739 -10.66 -25.67 -15.65
CA GLN A 739 -11.56 -25.35 -16.77
C GLN A 739 -12.59 -24.29 -16.33
N GLY A 740 -13.21 -24.47 -15.16
CA GLY A 740 -14.13 -23.49 -14.59
C GLY A 740 -13.47 -22.12 -14.34
N LEU A 741 -12.20 -22.07 -13.93
CA LEU A 741 -11.45 -20.82 -13.78
C LEU A 741 -11.30 -20.12 -15.15
N GLN A 742 -10.83 -20.85 -16.16
CA GLN A 742 -10.53 -20.31 -17.49
C GLN A 742 -11.81 -19.90 -18.25
N GLN A 743 -12.90 -20.65 -18.10
CA GLN A 743 -14.22 -20.29 -18.62
C GLN A 743 -14.80 -19.04 -17.95
N ASN A 744 -14.52 -18.79 -16.67
CA ASN A 744 -14.96 -17.60 -15.94
C ASN A 744 -14.10 -16.36 -16.22
N LEU A 745 -12.81 -16.52 -16.54
CA LEU A 745 -12.01 -15.42 -17.10
C LEU A 745 -12.68 -14.86 -18.37
N ILE A 746 -13.11 -15.72 -19.29
CA ILE A 746 -13.81 -15.28 -20.51
C ILE A 746 -15.16 -14.59 -20.19
N ALA A 747 -15.85 -15.01 -19.14
CA ALA A 747 -17.15 -14.48 -18.75
C ALA A 747 -17.09 -13.19 -17.90
N ASP A 748 -15.92 -12.80 -17.38
CA ASP A 748 -15.78 -11.65 -16.49
C ASP A 748 -15.86 -10.31 -17.29
N PRO A 749 -16.63 -9.31 -16.83
CA PRO A 749 -16.81 -8.05 -17.55
C PRO A 749 -15.59 -7.13 -17.52
N GLY A 750 -14.56 -7.44 -16.72
CA GLY A 750 -13.32 -6.70 -16.63
C GLY A 750 -12.38 -6.91 -17.82
N SER A 751 -11.16 -6.39 -17.70
CA SER A 751 -10.08 -6.60 -18.67
C SER A 751 -8.70 -6.56 -18.02
N GLY A 752 -7.71 -7.17 -18.69
CA GLY A 752 -6.32 -7.22 -18.20
C GLY A 752 -6.16 -7.99 -16.89
N LEU A 753 -5.08 -7.73 -16.15
CA LEU A 753 -4.77 -8.48 -14.93
C LEU A 753 -5.76 -8.24 -13.77
N GLN A 754 -6.53 -7.15 -13.80
CA GLN A 754 -7.57 -6.92 -12.78
C GLN A 754 -8.67 -7.96 -12.88
N MET A 755 -9.08 -8.32 -14.11
CA MET A 755 -10.01 -9.42 -14.39
C MET A 755 -9.56 -10.74 -13.76
N VAL A 756 -8.26 -11.06 -13.83
CA VAL A 756 -7.69 -12.25 -13.20
C VAL A 756 -7.78 -12.17 -11.67
N ALA A 757 -7.45 -11.01 -11.10
CA ALA A 757 -7.54 -10.75 -9.66
C ALA A 757 -8.98 -10.85 -9.12
N ASP A 758 -9.96 -10.38 -9.90
CA ASP A 758 -11.38 -10.42 -9.55
C ASP A 758 -11.92 -11.85 -9.59
N VAL A 759 -11.59 -12.62 -10.64
CA VAL A 759 -11.99 -14.04 -10.78
C VAL A 759 -11.42 -14.94 -9.68
N VAL A 760 -10.13 -14.79 -9.31
CA VAL A 760 -9.51 -15.63 -8.26
C VAL A 760 -9.61 -15.04 -6.84
N GLY A 761 -10.12 -13.81 -6.70
CA GLY A 761 -10.28 -13.14 -5.40
C GLY A 761 -8.97 -12.73 -4.72
N VAL A 762 -7.90 -12.48 -5.48
CA VAL A 762 -6.56 -12.14 -4.96
C VAL A 762 -6.02 -10.87 -5.64
N PRO A 763 -5.62 -9.81 -4.91
CA PRO A 763 -5.12 -8.58 -5.51
C PRO A 763 -3.93 -8.79 -6.46
N VAL A 764 -3.92 -8.04 -7.57
CA VAL A 764 -2.86 -8.08 -8.61
C VAL A 764 -1.45 -8.00 -8.01
N ALA A 765 -1.24 -7.15 -7.00
CA ALA A 765 0.03 -7.00 -6.30
C ALA A 765 0.54 -8.34 -5.72
N ASN A 766 -0.34 -9.12 -5.09
CA ASN A 766 0.00 -10.41 -4.49
C ASN A 766 0.21 -11.49 -5.55
N LEU A 767 -0.59 -11.50 -6.63
CA LEU A 767 -0.41 -12.41 -7.77
C LEU A 767 0.96 -12.18 -8.43
N MET A 768 1.28 -10.92 -8.75
CA MET A 768 2.53 -10.53 -9.38
C MET A 768 3.76 -10.80 -8.50
N ALA A 769 3.68 -10.54 -7.19
CA ALA A 769 4.79 -10.82 -6.26
C ALA A 769 5.09 -12.32 -6.14
N ARG A 770 4.04 -13.16 -6.08
CA ARG A 770 4.18 -14.61 -5.95
C ARG A 770 4.68 -15.25 -7.25
N TRP A 771 4.05 -14.94 -8.38
CA TRP A 771 4.49 -15.41 -9.70
C TRP A 771 5.94 -15.01 -9.99
N SER A 772 6.29 -13.73 -9.82
CA SER A 772 7.67 -13.27 -10.11
C SER A 772 8.71 -13.90 -9.20
N ALA A 773 8.37 -14.28 -7.97
CA ALA A 773 9.22 -15.10 -7.12
C ALA A 773 9.26 -16.56 -7.58
N ALA A 774 8.12 -17.15 -7.94
CA ALA A 774 8.00 -18.54 -8.41
C ALA A 774 8.91 -18.82 -9.62
N LEU A 775 9.04 -17.86 -10.56
CA LEU A 775 9.96 -17.97 -11.71
C LEU A 775 11.40 -18.36 -11.35
N TYR A 776 11.86 -18.03 -10.13
CA TYR A 776 13.17 -18.44 -9.61
C TYR A 776 13.08 -19.47 -8.48
N VAL A 777 12.06 -19.41 -7.61
CA VAL A 777 11.97 -20.27 -6.43
C VAL A 777 11.64 -21.72 -6.79
N ASP A 778 10.86 -21.90 -7.85
CA ASP A 778 10.36 -23.19 -8.31
C ASP A 778 11.49 -24.23 -8.49
N ASP A 779 11.25 -25.43 -7.96
CA ASP A 779 12.15 -26.60 -7.87
C ASP A 779 13.61 -26.36 -7.42
N ARG A 780 13.98 -25.16 -6.94
CA ARG A 780 15.34 -24.85 -6.45
C ARG A 780 15.51 -25.08 -4.95
N ILE A 781 14.42 -25.24 -4.20
CA ILE A 781 14.45 -25.43 -2.75
C ILE A 781 13.52 -26.56 -2.29
N PRO A 782 13.84 -27.28 -1.20
CA PRO A 782 12.98 -28.34 -0.69
C PRO A 782 11.78 -27.75 0.06
N SER A 783 10.57 -28.17 -0.33
CA SER A 783 9.31 -27.77 0.33
C SER A 783 9.08 -26.24 0.44
N PRO A 784 9.07 -25.50 -0.69
CA PRO A 784 8.67 -24.10 -0.71
C PRO A 784 7.23 -23.91 -0.24
N ASP A 785 6.84 -22.66 0.02
CA ASP A 785 5.43 -22.26 0.00
C ASP A 785 4.82 -22.67 -1.36
N PRO A 786 3.71 -23.43 -1.41
CA PRO A 786 3.11 -23.86 -2.67
C PRO A 786 2.81 -22.70 -3.63
N ALA A 787 2.53 -21.50 -3.11
CA ALA A 787 2.32 -20.30 -3.92
C ALA A 787 3.55 -19.85 -4.74
N LEU A 788 4.73 -20.44 -4.50
CA LEU A 788 6.01 -20.11 -5.14
C LEU A 788 6.50 -21.22 -6.08
N THR A 789 5.63 -22.12 -6.53
CA THR A 789 5.97 -23.21 -7.47
C THR A 789 5.07 -23.22 -8.71
N PHE A 790 5.49 -24.01 -9.70
CA PHE A 790 4.75 -24.38 -10.90
C PHE A 790 4.45 -25.90 -10.87
N PRO A 791 3.43 -26.37 -10.14
CA PRO A 791 3.01 -27.76 -10.14
C PRO A 791 2.96 -28.47 -11.50
N SER A 792 2.69 -27.76 -12.59
CA SER A 792 2.68 -28.33 -13.95
C SER A 792 4.06 -28.44 -14.61
N TRP A 793 5.04 -27.60 -14.25
CA TRP A 793 6.28 -27.40 -15.01
C TRP A 793 7.51 -27.14 -14.13
N ASN A 794 8.59 -27.90 -14.36
CA ASN A 794 9.82 -27.79 -13.59
C ASN A 794 10.73 -26.69 -14.15
N LEU A 795 10.63 -25.46 -13.62
CA LEU A 795 11.40 -24.33 -14.14
C LEU A 795 12.90 -24.44 -13.85
N ASN A 796 13.27 -25.16 -12.79
CA ASN A 796 14.68 -25.41 -12.46
C ASN A 796 15.34 -26.38 -13.45
N ASP A 797 14.65 -27.46 -13.82
CA ASP A 797 15.15 -28.45 -14.78
C ASP A 797 15.24 -27.86 -16.20
N PHE A 798 14.23 -27.08 -16.63
CA PHE A 798 14.32 -26.25 -17.83
C PHE A 798 15.61 -25.43 -17.82
N GLU A 799 15.83 -24.65 -16.77
CA GLU A 799 16.99 -23.76 -16.66
C GLU A 799 18.34 -24.49 -16.64
N GLN A 800 18.42 -25.67 -16.02
CA GLN A 800 19.63 -26.50 -16.00
C GLN A 800 20.01 -27.04 -17.39
N HIS A 801 19.03 -27.22 -18.27
CA HIS A 801 19.23 -27.64 -19.66
C HIS A 801 19.47 -26.47 -20.63
N THR A 802 19.36 -25.22 -20.17
CA THR A 802 19.57 -24.02 -20.99
C THR A 802 21.03 -23.52 -21.04
N VAL A 803 21.23 -22.38 -21.70
CA VAL A 803 22.46 -21.60 -21.63
C VAL A 803 22.30 -20.51 -20.59
N ALA A 804 23.35 -20.24 -19.79
CA ALA A 804 23.33 -19.22 -18.74
C ALA A 804 22.60 -17.93 -19.17
N THR A 805 22.88 -17.41 -20.37
CA THR A 805 22.23 -16.20 -20.93
C THR A 805 20.70 -16.29 -21.16
N ALA A 806 20.07 -17.44 -20.93
CA ALA A 806 18.64 -17.72 -21.02
C ALA A 806 17.98 -17.98 -19.66
N ASN A 807 18.74 -18.12 -18.57
CA ASN A 807 18.23 -18.31 -17.21
C ASN A 807 17.76 -16.98 -16.60
N LEU A 808 16.93 -17.03 -15.55
CA LEU A 808 16.76 -15.91 -14.62
C LEU A 808 17.96 -15.85 -13.67
N GLU A 809 18.84 -14.88 -13.85
CA GLU A 809 20.03 -14.65 -13.01
C GLU A 809 19.84 -13.42 -12.10
N PRO A 810 19.50 -13.59 -10.82
CA PRO A 810 19.55 -12.50 -9.85
C PRO A 810 20.97 -11.93 -9.71
N THR A 811 21.05 -10.60 -9.54
CA THR A 811 22.32 -9.91 -9.26
C THR A 811 22.87 -10.41 -7.91
N PRO A 812 24.09 -10.98 -7.87
CA PRO A 812 24.65 -11.54 -6.65
C PRO A 812 25.26 -10.44 -5.78
N GLU A 813 24.82 -10.37 -4.52
CA GLU A 813 25.33 -9.49 -3.48
C GLU A 813 25.56 -10.28 -2.18
N THR A 814 26.45 -9.81 -1.32
CA THR A 814 26.71 -10.46 -0.02
C THR A 814 26.21 -9.63 1.14
N PHE A 815 25.78 -10.23 2.24
CA PHE A 815 25.47 -9.49 3.47
C PHE A 815 26.66 -8.60 3.91
N GLY A 816 26.47 -7.29 3.88
CA GLY A 816 27.55 -6.31 3.93
C GLY A 816 27.13 -4.98 3.28
N ASP A 817 28.11 -4.10 3.08
CA ASP A 817 27.91 -2.79 2.43
C ASP A 817 28.03 -2.90 0.91
N TRP A 818 26.96 -2.59 0.18
CA TRP A 818 26.93 -2.61 -1.29
C TRP A 818 25.81 -1.71 -1.84
N THR A 819 25.83 -1.48 -3.15
CA THR A 819 24.75 -0.77 -3.84
C THR A 819 24.62 -1.27 -5.27
N THR A 820 23.45 -1.82 -5.57
CA THR A 820 23.01 -2.19 -6.91
C THR A 820 21.98 -1.16 -7.40
N THR A 821 22.08 -0.79 -8.67
CA THR A 821 21.14 0.14 -9.33
C THR A 821 20.48 -0.55 -10.51
N ALA A 822 19.19 -0.31 -10.70
CA ALA A 822 18.40 -0.88 -11.78
C ALA A 822 17.34 0.13 -12.25
N ASP A 823 16.91 0.02 -13.50
CA ASP A 823 15.73 0.74 -13.99
C ASP A 823 14.58 -0.27 -14.17
N VAL A 824 13.58 -0.22 -13.29
CA VAL A 824 12.47 -1.18 -13.30
C VAL A 824 11.32 -0.63 -14.15
N ARG A 825 11.07 -1.27 -15.29
CA ARG A 825 9.91 -0.96 -16.15
C ARG A 825 8.62 -1.49 -15.53
N ALA A 826 7.51 -0.86 -15.86
CA ALA A 826 6.17 -1.41 -15.71
C ALA A 826 6.11 -2.94 -16.01
N SER A 827 5.46 -3.74 -15.15
CA SER A 827 5.31 -5.22 -15.18
C SER A 827 6.55 -6.09 -14.93
N SER A 828 7.77 -5.54 -15.00
CA SER A 828 9.00 -6.29 -14.72
C SER A 828 9.50 -6.09 -13.28
N ALA A 829 10.52 -6.84 -12.91
CA ALA A 829 11.16 -6.78 -11.60
C ALA A 829 12.68 -6.87 -11.71
N ALA A 830 13.38 -6.20 -10.80
CA ALA A 830 14.80 -6.43 -10.51
C ALA A 830 14.95 -7.55 -9.49
N TYR A 831 15.96 -8.40 -9.68
CA TYR A 831 16.23 -9.55 -8.81
C TYR A 831 17.63 -9.43 -8.21
N VAL A 832 17.73 -9.44 -6.89
CA VAL A 832 19.01 -9.45 -6.14
C VAL A 832 19.06 -10.69 -5.25
N ALA A 833 20.10 -11.50 -5.38
CA ALA A 833 20.39 -12.59 -4.46
C ALA A 833 21.38 -12.10 -3.39
N VAL A 834 20.93 -11.97 -2.15
CA VAL A 834 21.77 -11.61 -1.00
C VAL A 834 22.15 -12.90 -0.26
N ASP A 835 23.43 -13.26 -0.25
CA ASP A 835 23.91 -14.47 0.42
C ASP A 835 25.14 -14.28 1.31
N GLY A 836 25.42 -15.29 2.13
CA GLY A 836 26.60 -15.31 2.99
C GLY A 836 26.44 -16.19 4.22
N SER A 837 27.54 -16.38 4.94
CA SER A 837 27.61 -17.11 6.21
C SER A 837 28.29 -16.25 7.28
N GLY A 838 27.85 -16.37 8.54
CA GLY A 838 28.43 -15.56 9.63
C GLY A 838 28.16 -14.07 9.47
N ARG A 839 26.99 -13.71 8.93
CA ARG A 839 26.64 -12.33 8.57
C ARG A 839 26.40 -11.44 9.80
N PRO A 840 26.86 -10.18 9.80
CA PRO A 840 26.45 -9.18 10.79
C PRO A 840 24.96 -8.84 10.61
N ALA A 841 24.43 -8.04 11.53
CA ALA A 841 23.14 -7.40 11.28
C ALA A 841 23.26 -6.51 10.03
N THR A 842 22.36 -6.70 9.07
CA THR A 842 22.41 -6.03 7.76
C THR A 842 21.03 -5.51 7.43
N ALA A 843 20.92 -4.28 6.97
CA ALA A 843 19.69 -3.71 6.42
C ALA A 843 19.81 -3.63 4.90
N VAL A 844 18.73 -3.94 4.18
CA VAL A 844 18.64 -3.71 2.72
C VAL A 844 17.54 -2.69 2.47
N ARG A 845 17.94 -1.49 2.06
CA ARG A 845 17.05 -0.36 1.76
C ARG A 845 16.81 -0.26 0.25
N VAL A 846 15.58 0.06 -0.15
CA VAL A 846 15.23 0.34 -1.56
C VAL A 846 14.66 1.75 -1.71
N ARG A 847 15.29 2.60 -2.52
CA ARG A 847 14.95 4.02 -2.74
C ARG A 847 15.11 4.40 -4.21
N ASP A 848 14.75 5.64 -4.57
CA ASP A 848 15.23 6.24 -5.82
C ASP A 848 16.73 6.62 -5.71
N ALA A 849 17.34 7.05 -6.82
CA ALA A 849 18.75 7.47 -6.87
C ALA A 849 19.07 8.76 -6.08
N SER A 850 18.06 9.43 -5.49
CA SER A 850 18.20 10.58 -4.60
C SER A 850 17.96 10.21 -3.13
N GLY A 851 17.68 8.94 -2.82
CA GLY A 851 17.39 8.45 -1.47
C GLY A 851 15.93 8.60 -1.02
N ASN A 852 15.00 9.00 -1.90
CA ASN A 852 13.58 9.13 -1.55
C ASN A 852 12.83 7.78 -1.62
N PRO A 853 11.70 7.63 -0.93
CA PRO A 853 10.78 6.52 -1.14
C PRO A 853 10.35 6.40 -2.61
N LEU A 854 10.20 5.16 -3.08
CA LEU A 854 9.74 4.88 -4.44
C LEU A 854 8.26 5.26 -4.65
N PRO A 855 7.79 5.39 -5.91
CA PRO A 855 6.37 5.57 -6.21
C PRO A 855 5.49 4.43 -5.67
N SER A 856 4.23 4.73 -5.33
CA SER A 856 3.29 3.77 -4.72
C SER A 856 2.83 2.61 -5.59
N TYR A 857 3.23 2.58 -6.87
CA TYR A 857 3.04 1.43 -7.75
C TYR A 857 4.22 0.44 -7.68
N MET A 858 5.31 0.76 -6.98
CA MET A 858 6.41 -0.16 -6.76
C MET A 858 6.05 -1.10 -5.58
N GLN A 859 6.63 -2.29 -5.55
CA GLN A 859 6.62 -3.17 -4.38
C GLN A 859 7.96 -3.91 -4.24
N VAL A 860 8.28 -4.32 -3.01
CA VAL A 860 9.45 -5.15 -2.71
C VAL A 860 8.96 -6.49 -2.15
N TRP A 861 9.46 -7.60 -2.67
CA TRP A 861 9.24 -8.91 -2.09
C TRP A 861 10.56 -9.60 -1.75
N VAL A 862 10.55 -10.50 -0.78
CA VAL A 862 11.73 -11.25 -0.36
C VAL A 862 11.37 -12.70 -0.07
N VAL A 863 12.18 -13.64 -0.56
CA VAL A 863 12.07 -15.08 -0.28
C VAL A 863 13.37 -15.58 0.33
N ARG A 864 13.28 -16.41 1.38
CA ARG A 864 14.44 -17.14 1.92
C ARG A 864 14.65 -18.45 1.16
N MET A 865 15.84 -18.66 0.60
CA MET A 865 16.20 -19.88 -0.14
C MET A 865 16.80 -20.97 0.76
N TRP A 866 17.60 -20.57 1.75
CA TRP A 866 18.15 -21.40 2.82
C TRP A 866 18.51 -20.52 4.02
#